data_AF-A0A2V5PB50-F1
#
_entry.id   AF-A0A2V5PB50-F1
#
_cell.length_a   1.000
_cell.length_b   1.000
_cell.length_c   1.000
_cell.angle_alpha   90.00
_cell.angle_beta   90.00
_cell.angle_gamma   90.00
#
_symmetry.space_group_name_H-M   'P 1'
#
loop_
_entity.id
_entity.type
_entity.pdbx_description
1 polymer ?
#
loop_
_entity_poly.entity_id
_entity_poly.type
_entity_poly.pdbx_seq_one_letter_code
_entity_poly.pdbx_strand_id
1 'polypeptide(L)'
;MTNHGFFVAGGALQADADSYVARVADTELLEALRHGEFCYVLTSRQMGKSSLMVRTAVQLRQEGSAVVIIDLTAIGQNLDVDQWYFSMLCHVGEKLNLEAEMEAFWDTNQRRAPLHRFMGAIKEVYLENKRKPLVIFVDEIDAVRSFQKFSADEFFAGIRECYNRRPEEPKLDRLTFCLLGVATPSDLIRDERITPFNIGHAVELGDFTPSDAVVLADGLSPHHETARALLARVLWWTSGQPYLTQKLCAEVAQAKVHLTRDVDAACERIFLSPEARERDDNLHFVRDRLLRSEQDRAALLDTYAKVRRGERVADDHLNPVLNELRLSGIVRVVGGHLETRNRIYSKVFDLDWVKKNLPDAESRRQKAAFYRGVRRVAGVAIVVLAVMGALVLYAWRSARAEKAASQRARIAAESKHKADEDLLREAGRTKAALDRLVETQTKIEALLEALTPLVTEKSGKLILDRAEDVVRSVTSSSADDHRVVLGLVGLRRVCGSLYLRLGNDEAALKQAEEARRLLTEQMKLGNASSALAKQMHDCIWLVGDCILGGPSPDTVENKTEADYSRSMATYREAIKLAEKEMTQNPQEASWRALYFADLTKLGDTAQLFGGSKIKEAEDDYNYALKMVSDVRQKNAAASADLDRIEASIHDSLGTLFLARDRRAEARTHFDHSLKLRQAGPSDELAEQPERQSDLATSYNKLGNFFSNQGQWKEALDYYERSLAIRRKLCEQDKRRDWHRNLGYSLYNVSRAQWQLGVKAKNSAMIRRAVDLSAERLKIAESLRGEDPSDYYLKEDYANALYGHADLLLNTTDPAVKDWPRALELVQEAVKDTDRRDPQPLALLAQALRFMKRPAEARQAAEEAQSLLPPPEKRTSDEKQIAIDLNWELRKDRSAEAAASNSPRHPTANTTH
;
A
#
# COMPACT_ATOMS: atom_id res chain seq x y z
N MET A 1 59.03 -1.94 21.71
CA MET A 1 57.80 -2.55 22.26
C MET A 1 56.81 -2.67 21.11
N THR A 2 56.27 -3.86 20.86
CA THR A 2 55.32 -4.14 19.77
C THR A 2 54.01 -3.40 20.01
N ASN A 3 53.68 -2.45 19.13
CA ASN A 3 52.60 -1.46 19.27
C ASN A 3 51.19 -2.04 19.01
N HIS A 4 50.88 -3.23 19.53
CA HIS A 4 49.58 -3.91 19.30
C HIS A 4 48.41 -3.33 20.12
N GLY A 5 48.66 -2.32 20.97
CA GLY A 5 47.64 -1.74 21.84
C GLY A 5 47.29 -0.27 21.57
N PHE A 6 48.02 0.42 20.68
CA PHE A 6 47.77 1.86 20.45
C PHE A 6 46.48 2.07 19.65
N PHE A 7 46.35 1.47 18.47
CA PHE A 7 45.16 1.61 17.63
C PHE A 7 44.08 0.60 18.04
N VAL A 8 42.83 1.06 18.19
CA VAL A 8 41.68 0.20 18.48
C VAL A 8 40.64 0.41 17.40
N ALA A 9 40.40 -0.66 16.63
CA ALA A 9 39.44 -0.68 15.54
C ALA A 9 38.25 -1.58 15.92
N GLY A 10 37.14 -0.96 16.32
CA GLY A 10 35.92 -1.66 16.77
C GLY A 10 35.72 -1.56 18.29
N GLY A 11 34.46 -1.43 18.71
CA GLY A 11 34.10 -1.17 20.11
C GLY A 11 34.37 0.27 20.57
N ALA A 12 34.02 0.57 21.82
CA ALA A 12 34.31 1.86 22.44
C ALA A 12 35.76 1.91 22.94
N LEU A 13 36.43 3.04 22.73
CA LEU A 13 37.75 3.32 23.32
C LEU A 13 37.59 3.57 24.82
N GLN A 14 38.60 3.17 25.59
CA GLN A 14 38.72 3.58 26.98
C GLN A 14 38.92 5.10 27.06
N ALA A 15 38.47 5.70 28.17
CA ALA A 15 38.47 7.16 28.32
C ALA A 15 39.88 7.78 28.24
N ASP A 16 40.90 7.04 28.65
CA ASP A 16 42.31 7.43 28.71
C ASP A 16 43.15 6.88 27.55
N ALA A 17 42.52 6.32 26.50
CA ALA A 17 43.25 5.77 25.37
C ALA A 17 44.06 6.85 24.63
N ASP A 18 45.38 6.64 24.49
CA ASP A 18 46.30 7.57 23.81
C ASP A 18 45.97 7.79 22.33
N SER A 19 45.26 6.84 21.71
CA SER A 19 44.79 6.94 20.33
C SER A 19 43.43 7.63 20.17
N TYR A 20 42.84 8.14 21.25
CA TYR A 20 41.59 8.88 21.19
C TYR A 20 41.81 10.24 20.51
N VAL A 21 41.07 10.48 19.42
CA VAL A 21 41.08 11.75 18.69
C VAL A 21 39.95 12.62 19.22
N ALA A 22 40.30 13.66 19.99
CA ALA A 22 39.35 14.65 20.47
C ALA A 22 38.81 15.49 19.32
N ARG A 23 37.49 15.74 19.34
CA ARG A 23 36.77 16.54 18.33
C ARG A 23 36.03 17.68 19.02
N VAL A 24 35.50 18.61 18.22
CA VAL A 24 34.63 19.69 18.72
C VAL A 24 33.44 19.14 19.51
N ALA A 25 32.87 18.02 19.04
CA ALA A 25 31.76 17.32 19.69
C ALA A 25 32.05 16.88 21.14
N ASP A 26 33.32 16.64 21.51
CA ASP A 26 33.72 16.28 22.87
C ASP A 26 33.44 17.41 23.86
N THR A 27 33.88 18.61 23.49
CA THR A 27 33.67 19.81 24.32
C THR A 27 32.21 20.22 24.30
N GLU A 28 31.58 20.19 23.12
CA GLU A 28 30.17 20.55 22.93
C GLU A 28 29.22 19.69 23.78
N LEU A 29 29.36 18.34 23.70
CA LEU A 29 28.50 17.45 24.47
C LEU A 29 28.71 17.63 25.97
N LEU A 30 29.96 17.76 26.41
CA LEU A 30 30.27 17.92 27.83
C LEU A 30 29.69 19.23 28.39
N GLU A 31 29.85 20.35 27.67
CA GLU A 31 29.34 21.64 28.10
C GLU A 31 27.81 21.68 28.13
N ALA A 32 27.15 21.16 27.10
CA ALA A 32 25.69 21.08 27.06
C ALA A 32 25.14 20.24 28.23
N LEU A 33 25.74 19.08 28.51
CA LEU A 33 25.33 18.23 29.64
C LEU A 33 25.61 18.87 31.01
N ARG A 34 26.67 19.68 31.14
CA ARG A 34 26.94 20.47 32.36
C ARG A 34 25.88 21.53 32.62
N HIS A 35 25.36 22.15 31.57
CA HIS A 35 24.24 23.10 31.66
C HIS A 35 22.88 22.44 31.83
N GLY A 36 22.84 21.10 31.85
CA GLY A 36 21.63 20.32 32.00
C GLY A 36 20.77 20.28 30.73
N GLU A 37 21.34 20.53 29.56
CA GLU A 37 20.62 20.50 28.29
C GLU A 37 20.36 19.05 27.87
N PHE A 38 19.14 18.77 27.40
CA PHE A 38 18.82 17.50 26.78
C PHE A 38 19.64 17.34 25.49
N CYS A 39 20.48 16.33 25.39
CA CYS A 39 21.39 16.16 24.25
C CYS A 39 21.08 14.90 23.44
N TYR A 40 21.40 14.90 22.15
CA TYR A 40 21.39 13.68 21.36
C TYR A 40 22.49 13.62 20.29
N VAL A 41 23.03 12.42 20.09
CA VAL A 41 24.08 12.09 19.11
C VAL A 41 23.55 11.01 18.17
N LEU A 42 22.87 11.44 17.11
CA LEU A 42 22.21 10.58 16.15
C LEU A 42 22.98 10.56 14.82
N THR A 43 23.76 9.51 14.57
CA THR A 43 24.63 9.41 13.39
C THR A 43 24.90 7.96 13.00
N SER A 44 25.56 7.74 11.85
CA SER A 44 25.89 6.41 11.33
C SER A 44 26.72 5.55 12.31
N ARG A 45 26.74 4.23 12.07
CA ARG A 45 27.52 3.30 12.90
C ARG A 45 29.02 3.63 12.83
N GLN A 46 29.75 3.30 13.90
CA GLN A 46 31.22 3.40 13.95
C GLN A 46 31.81 4.82 13.77
N MET A 47 31.04 5.85 14.14
CA MET A 47 31.47 7.25 14.21
C MET A 47 32.15 7.63 15.55
N GLY A 48 32.30 6.67 16.47
CA GLY A 48 32.87 6.91 17.81
C GLY A 48 31.89 7.47 18.83
N LYS A 49 30.58 7.21 18.66
CA LYS A 49 29.52 7.62 19.61
C LYS A 49 29.76 7.10 21.03
N SER A 50 29.94 5.78 21.16
CA SER A 50 30.14 5.17 22.48
C SER A 50 31.46 5.62 23.13
N SER A 51 32.53 5.86 22.34
CA SER A 51 33.79 6.40 22.88
C SER A 51 33.62 7.85 23.40
N LEU A 52 32.89 8.70 22.67
CA LEU A 52 32.51 10.05 23.11
C LEU A 52 31.69 9.99 24.42
N MET A 53 30.69 9.12 24.47
CA MET A 53 29.86 8.90 25.67
C MET A 53 30.72 8.47 26.87
N VAL A 54 31.55 7.43 26.73
CA VAL A 54 32.37 6.90 27.83
C VAL A 54 33.30 7.97 28.39
N ARG A 55 33.97 8.73 27.52
CA ARG A 55 34.88 9.81 27.93
C ARG A 55 34.14 10.94 28.64
N THR A 56 33.01 11.38 28.07
CA THR A 56 32.14 12.40 28.68
C THR A 56 31.63 11.94 30.04
N ALA A 57 31.21 10.67 30.16
CA ALA A 57 30.74 10.09 31.41
C ALA A 57 31.82 10.04 32.49
N VAL A 58 33.07 9.70 32.13
CA VAL A 58 34.21 9.74 33.08
C VAL A 58 34.45 11.16 33.58
N GLN A 59 34.44 12.15 32.68
CA GLN A 59 34.67 13.54 33.04
C GLN A 59 33.55 14.12 33.92
N LEU A 60 32.28 13.87 33.59
CA LEU A 60 31.14 14.26 34.42
C LEU A 60 31.18 13.63 35.82
N ARG A 61 31.64 12.38 35.94
CA ARG A 61 31.83 11.72 37.25
C ARG A 61 32.93 12.38 38.09
N GLN A 62 34.05 12.75 37.45
CA GLN A 62 35.14 13.46 38.11
C GLN A 62 34.69 14.85 38.62
N GLU A 63 33.76 15.47 37.91
CA GLU A 63 33.16 16.77 38.28
C GLU A 63 32.03 16.67 39.31
N GLY A 64 31.72 15.45 39.78
CA GLY A 64 30.79 15.22 40.89
C GLY A 64 29.36 14.87 40.49
N SER A 65 29.06 14.72 39.19
CA SER A 65 27.77 14.24 38.70
C SER A 65 27.63 12.73 38.84
N ALA A 66 26.43 12.24 39.15
CA ALA A 66 26.09 10.85 38.99
C ALA A 66 25.77 10.58 37.51
N VAL A 67 26.31 9.48 36.97
CA VAL A 67 26.16 9.16 35.55
C VAL A 67 25.77 7.70 35.37
N VAL A 68 24.62 7.49 34.74
CA VAL A 68 24.08 6.17 34.37
C VAL A 68 24.13 6.04 32.84
N ILE A 69 24.51 4.86 32.35
CA ILE A 69 24.51 4.53 30.93
C ILE A 69 23.61 3.31 30.75
N ILE A 70 22.54 3.45 29.99
CA ILE A 70 21.58 2.40 29.67
C ILE A 70 21.81 1.97 28.21
N ASP A 71 22.10 0.69 27.99
CA ASP A 71 22.18 0.10 26.65
C ASP A 71 20.86 -0.62 26.36
N LEU A 72 20.08 -0.10 25.41
CA LEU A 72 18.76 -0.68 25.09
C LEU A 72 18.85 -2.04 24.40
N THR A 73 19.98 -2.37 23.75
CA THR A 73 20.14 -3.69 23.15
C THR A 73 20.34 -4.77 24.20
N ALA A 74 20.92 -4.43 25.35
CA ALA A 74 21.15 -5.34 26.47
C ALA A 74 19.86 -5.67 27.25
N ILE A 75 18.86 -4.79 27.22
CA ILE A 75 17.57 -4.97 27.92
C ILE A 75 16.67 -6.03 27.23
N GLY A 76 16.86 -6.24 25.92
CA GLY A 76 16.08 -7.20 25.13
C GLY A 76 14.89 -6.59 24.39
N GLN A 77 14.50 -7.20 23.26
CA GLN A 77 13.58 -6.60 22.28
C GLN A 77 12.13 -7.16 22.32
N ASN A 78 11.90 -8.24 23.08
CA ASN A 78 10.60 -8.93 23.13
C ASN A 78 9.84 -8.73 24.45
N LEU A 79 10.00 -7.55 25.05
CA LEU A 79 9.41 -7.20 26.35
C LEU A 79 8.01 -6.59 26.19
N ASP A 80 7.19 -6.72 27.23
CA ASP A 80 6.04 -5.83 27.39
C ASP A 80 6.47 -4.47 27.98
N VAL A 81 5.53 -3.52 28.02
CA VAL A 81 5.79 -2.15 28.49
C VAL A 81 6.27 -2.13 29.95
N ASP A 82 5.68 -2.98 30.81
CA ASP A 82 5.99 -3.02 32.24
C ASP A 82 7.43 -3.50 32.46
N GLN A 83 7.77 -4.62 31.82
CA GLN A 83 9.10 -5.23 31.86
C GLN A 83 10.18 -4.30 31.33
N TRP A 84 9.89 -3.54 30.27
CA TRP A 84 10.85 -2.62 29.69
C TRP A 84 11.23 -1.49 30.65
N TYR A 85 10.24 -0.79 31.20
CA TYR A 85 10.49 0.28 32.18
C TYR A 85 11.07 -0.26 33.49
N PHE A 86 10.64 -1.44 33.95
CA PHE A 86 11.20 -2.07 35.14
C PHE A 86 12.68 -2.43 34.94
N SER A 87 13.05 -3.02 33.81
CA SER A 87 14.45 -3.38 33.51
C SER A 87 15.34 -2.14 33.42
N MET A 88 14.85 -1.06 32.80
CA MET A 88 15.55 0.23 32.82
C MET A 88 15.71 0.76 34.24
N LEU A 89 14.68 0.63 35.09
CA LEU A 89 14.72 1.07 36.47
C LEU A 89 15.74 0.30 37.30
N CYS A 90 15.75 -1.04 37.22
CA CYS A 90 16.73 -1.89 37.91
C CYS A 90 18.15 -1.48 37.50
N HIS A 91 18.41 -1.28 36.20
CA HIS A 91 19.73 -0.84 35.74
C HIS A 91 20.13 0.55 36.28
N VAL A 92 19.18 1.49 36.36
CA VAL A 92 19.42 2.79 37.00
C VAL A 92 19.72 2.62 38.49
N GLY A 93 18.94 1.78 39.18
CA GLY A 93 19.10 1.46 40.61
C GLY A 93 20.45 0.84 40.92
N GLU A 94 20.86 -0.19 40.17
CA GLU A 94 22.17 -0.84 40.28
C GLU A 94 23.32 0.18 40.16
N LYS A 95 23.30 1.03 39.12
CA LYS A 95 24.37 2.01 38.87
C LYS A 95 24.42 3.12 39.92
N LEU A 96 23.30 3.40 40.57
CA LEU A 96 23.21 4.40 41.64
C LEU A 96 23.33 3.79 43.04
N ASN A 97 23.46 2.46 43.14
CA ASN A 97 23.42 1.70 44.39
C ASN A 97 22.15 1.99 45.22
N LEU A 98 21.00 1.97 44.53
CA LEU A 98 19.63 2.22 45.03
C LEU A 98 18.63 1.19 44.47
N GLU A 99 19.11 0.01 44.08
CA GLU A 99 18.31 -1.05 43.46
C GLU A 99 17.11 -1.43 44.34
N ALA A 100 17.35 -1.76 45.60
CA ALA A 100 16.31 -2.14 46.55
C ALA A 100 15.25 -1.04 46.77
N GLU A 101 15.68 0.23 46.89
CA GLU A 101 14.75 1.35 47.08
C GLU A 101 13.92 1.64 45.82
N MET A 102 14.52 1.52 44.63
CA MET A 102 13.83 1.72 43.36
C MET A 102 12.84 0.59 43.05
N GLU A 103 13.20 -0.67 43.33
CA GLU A 103 12.30 -1.81 43.21
C GLU A 103 11.15 -1.72 44.22
N ALA A 104 11.44 -1.38 45.48
CA ALA A 104 10.40 -1.17 46.48
C ALA A 104 9.43 -0.05 46.08
N PHE A 105 9.94 1.03 45.48
CA PHE A 105 9.10 2.10 44.93
C PHE A 105 8.22 1.58 43.79
N TRP A 106 8.77 0.79 42.87
CA TRP A 106 8.05 0.20 41.76
C TRP A 106 6.87 -0.66 42.22
N ASP A 107 7.12 -1.57 43.18
CA ASP A 107 6.13 -2.50 43.72
C ASP A 107 5.05 -1.79 44.55
N THR A 108 5.42 -0.77 45.31
CA THR A 108 4.46 -0.01 46.12
C THR A 108 3.51 0.82 45.25
N ASN A 109 3.93 1.19 44.04
CA ASN A 109 3.20 2.09 43.15
C ASN A 109 2.51 1.39 41.96
N GLN A 110 2.16 0.10 42.06
CA GLN A 110 1.52 -0.69 40.98
C GLN A 110 0.25 -0.07 40.36
N ARG A 111 -0.42 0.87 41.03
CA ARG A 111 -1.59 1.59 40.47
C ARG A 111 -1.20 2.68 39.46
N ARG A 112 0.07 3.08 39.40
CA ARG A 112 0.59 4.09 38.46
C ARG A 112 1.03 3.40 37.16
N ALA A 113 0.85 4.08 36.03
CA ALA A 113 1.34 3.60 34.74
C ALA A 113 2.87 3.37 34.76
N PRO A 114 3.42 2.44 33.95
CA PRO A 114 4.85 2.10 33.95
C PRO A 114 5.80 3.31 33.84
N LEU A 115 5.56 4.23 32.90
CA LEU A 115 6.36 5.47 32.77
C LEU A 115 6.34 6.30 34.05
N HIS A 116 5.17 6.46 34.68
CA HIS A 116 5.02 7.23 35.92
C HIS A 116 5.74 6.57 37.10
N ARG A 117 5.83 5.23 37.12
CA ARG A 117 6.65 4.52 38.11
C ARG A 117 8.13 4.74 37.86
N PHE A 118 8.59 4.61 36.61
CA PHE A 118 9.99 4.83 36.23
C PHE A 118 10.45 6.27 36.54
N MET A 119 9.76 7.27 35.99
CA MET A 119 10.09 8.69 36.23
C MET A 119 9.86 9.10 37.69
N GLY A 120 8.82 8.54 38.33
CA GLY A 120 8.54 8.74 39.75
C GLY A 120 9.66 8.24 40.64
N ALA A 121 10.22 7.06 40.37
CA ALA A 121 11.33 6.51 41.14
C ALA A 121 12.59 7.39 41.02
N ILE A 122 12.95 7.82 39.82
CA ILE A 122 14.08 8.75 39.63
C ILE A 122 13.85 10.03 40.45
N LYS A 123 12.63 10.56 40.43
CA LYS A 123 12.27 11.80 41.11
C LYS A 123 12.24 11.68 42.64
N GLU A 124 11.48 10.73 43.16
CA GLU A 124 11.16 10.57 44.58
C GLU A 124 12.25 9.79 45.33
N VAL A 125 12.91 8.82 44.69
CA VAL A 125 13.97 8.02 45.33
C VAL A 125 15.33 8.70 45.19
N TYR A 126 15.71 9.18 44.00
CA TYR A 126 17.02 9.79 43.78
C TYR A 126 17.02 11.30 43.96
N LEU A 127 16.24 12.06 43.19
CA LEU A 127 16.35 13.54 43.18
C LEU A 127 15.95 14.18 44.52
N GLU A 128 15.00 13.62 45.26
CA GLU A 128 14.63 14.15 46.59
C GLU A 128 15.70 13.90 47.66
N ASN A 129 16.37 12.74 47.60
CA ASN A 129 17.29 12.30 48.65
C ASN A 129 18.76 12.60 48.37
N LYS A 130 19.13 12.84 47.10
CA LYS A 130 20.50 13.10 46.66
C LYS A 130 20.60 14.49 46.05
N ARG A 131 21.67 15.23 46.36
CA ARG A 131 21.93 16.58 45.82
C ARG A 131 22.73 16.60 44.53
N LYS A 132 23.40 15.50 44.17
CA LYS A 132 24.23 15.42 42.96
C LYS A 132 23.38 15.47 41.69
N PRO A 133 23.80 16.19 40.63
CA PRO A 133 23.20 16.08 39.30
C PRO A 133 23.24 14.63 38.80
N LEU A 134 22.23 14.23 38.02
CA LEU A 134 22.11 12.92 37.40
C LEU A 134 22.04 13.10 35.88
N VAL A 135 22.99 12.48 35.19
CA VAL A 135 23.00 12.36 33.73
C VAL A 135 22.72 10.91 33.35
N ILE A 136 21.67 10.69 32.56
CA ILE A 136 21.29 9.38 32.04
C ILE A 136 21.58 9.34 30.55
N PHE A 137 22.61 8.58 30.18
CA PHE A 137 22.87 8.22 28.78
C PHE A 137 22.00 7.02 28.39
N VAL A 138 21.39 7.10 27.21
CA VAL A 138 20.64 6.00 26.59
C VAL A 138 21.30 5.70 25.25
N ASP A 139 22.08 4.63 25.21
CA ASP A 139 22.80 4.16 24.03
C ASP A 139 21.95 3.15 23.22
N GLU A 140 22.28 3.03 21.93
CA GLU A 140 21.55 2.23 20.95
C GLU A 140 20.03 2.52 20.97
N ILE A 141 19.66 3.81 21.00
CA ILE A 141 18.25 4.26 21.03
C ILE A 141 17.44 3.74 19.84
N ASP A 142 18.08 3.39 18.73
CA ASP A 142 17.44 2.78 17.56
C ASP A 142 16.89 1.37 17.82
N ALA A 143 17.26 0.72 18.93
CA ALA A 143 16.65 -0.54 19.37
C ALA A 143 15.13 -0.44 19.55
N VAL A 144 14.59 0.75 19.87
CA VAL A 144 13.13 0.96 20.04
C VAL A 144 12.34 0.71 18.75
N ARG A 145 12.99 0.77 17.58
CA ARG A 145 12.36 0.47 16.29
C ARG A 145 11.98 -1.01 16.14
N SER A 146 12.64 -1.89 16.89
CA SER A 146 12.38 -3.33 16.85
C SER A 146 11.15 -3.75 17.67
N PHE A 147 10.56 -2.84 18.45
CA PHE A 147 9.44 -3.15 19.32
C PHE A 147 8.17 -3.43 18.52
N GLN A 148 7.70 -4.67 18.59
CA GLN A 148 6.45 -5.11 17.93
C GLN A 148 5.21 -4.95 18.84
N LYS A 149 5.42 -4.91 20.16
CA LYS A 149 4.34 -4.98 21.17
C LYS A 149 3.82 -3.61 21.62
N PHE A 150 4.62 -2.56 21.53
CA PHE A 150 4.27 -1.21 21.98
C PHE A 150 5.13 -0.13 21.31
N SER A 151 4.81 1.15 21.54
CA SER A 151 5.58 2.31 21.06
C SER A 151 6.39 2.96 22.19
N ALA A 152 7.62 3.39 21.90
CA ALA A 152 8.45 4.14 22.85
C ALA A 152 8.08 5.64 22.95
N ASP A 153 7.05 6.09 22.24
CA ASP A 153 6.61 7.50 22.22
C ASP A 153 6.38 8.08 23.63
N GLU A 154 5.82 7.29 24.56
CA GLU A 154 5.60 7.72 25.96
C GLU A 154 6.91 8.02 26.69
N PHE A 155 7.98 7.28 26.41
CA PHE A 155 9.29 7.52 27.01
C PHE A 155 9.85 8.88 26.57
N PHE A 156 9.77 9.18 25.28
CA PHE A 156 10.17 10.46 24.72
C PHE A 156 9.33 11.62 25.26
N ALA A 157 8.01 11.42 25.38
CA ALA A 157 7.12 12.40 26.01
C ALA A 157 7.49 12.63 27.49
N GLY A 158 7.85 11.58 28.23
CA GLY A 158 8.31 11.67 29.62
C GLY A 158 9.61 12.47 29.77
N ILE A 159 10.57 12.31 28.86
CA ILE A 159 11.80 13.13 28.83
C ILE A 159 11.44 14.60 28.61
N ARG A 160 10.56 14.88 27.63
CA ARG A 160 10.10 16.24 27.34
C ARG A 160 9.38 16.86 28.53
N GLU A 161 8.56 16.09 29.23
CA GLU A 161 7.85 16.54 30.41
C GLU A 161 8.81 16.90 31.55
N CYS A 162 9.88 16.13 31.75
CA CYS A 162 10.91 16.45 32.74
C CYS A 162 11.55 17.82 32.46
N TYR A 163 11.79 18.15 31.19
CA TYR A 163 12.31 19.45 30.80
C TYR A 163 11.29 20.58 31.02
N ASN A 164 10.04 20.40 30.56
CA ASN A 164 9.00 21.41 30.66
C ASN A 164 8.65 21.79 32.10
N ARG A 165 8.75 20.83 33.03
CA ARG A 165 8.40 21.05 34.45
C ARG A 165 9.53 21.64 35.29
N ARG A 166 10.73 21.85 34.73
CA ARG A 166 11.86 22.48 35.44
C ARG A 166 11.51 23.80 36.15
N PRO A 167 10.73 24.74 35.56
CA PRO A 167 10.33 25.97 36.23
C PRO A 167 9.45 25.75 37.48
N GLU A 168 8.66 24.68 37.51
CA GLU A 168 7.75 24.36 38.62
C GLU A 168 8.38 23.43 39.66
N GLU A 169 9.26 22.55 39.23
CA GLU A 169 9.96 21.57 40.06
C GLU A 169 11.49 21.71 39.89
N PRO A 170 12.17 22.63 40.62
CA PRO A 170 13.60 22.92 40.46
C PRO A 170 14.53 21.71 40.67
N LYS A 171 14.04 20.63 41.30
CA LYS A 171 14.79 19.37 41.41
C LYS A 171 15.07 18.72 40.04
N LEU A 172 14.24 18.98 39.03
CA LEU A 172 14.40 18.46 37.66
C LEU A 172 15.52 19.15 36.87
N ASP A 173 16.02 20.31 37.32
CA ASP A 173 17.22 20.95 36.75
C ASP A 173 18.46 20.07 36.90
N ARG A 174 18.42 19.15 37.88
CA ARG A 174 19.48 18.18 38.16
C ARG A 174 19.33 16.86 37.42
N LEU A 175 18.34 16.72 36.52
CA LEU A 175 18.15 15.52 35.71
C LEU A 175 18.32 15.85 34.23
N THR A 176 19.26 15.15 33.58
CA THR A 176 19.57 15.36 32.16
C THR A 176 19.65 14.03 31.43
N PHE A 177 19.05 13.98 30.24
CA PHE A 177 19.11 12.82 29.35
C PHE A 177 20.03 13.10 28.16
N CYS A 178 20.77 12.08 27.74
CA CYS A 178 21.55 12.08 26.50
C CYS A 178 21.23 10.83 25.68
N LEU A 179 20.73 10.99 24.45
CA LEU A 179 20.37 9.86 23.58
C LEU A 179 21.41 9.62 22.50
N LEU A 180 21.82 8.37 22.28
CA LEU A 180 22.78 7.98 21.24
C LEU A 180 22.26 6.80 20.42
N GLY A 181 22.46 6.83 19.10
CA GLY A 181 22.09 5.71 18.23
C GLY A 181 22.22 5.98 16.74
N VAL A 182 21.76 5.02 15.92
CA VAL A 182 21.76 5.07 14.44
C VAL A 182 20.33 5.24 13.91
N ALA A 183 19.78 6.43 14.11
CA ALA A 183 18.44 6.80 13.68
C ALA A 183 18.36 8.29 13.33
N THR A 184 17.36 8.71 12.57
CA THR A 184 16.94 10.13 12.57
C THR A 184 15.91 10.38 13.68
N PRO A 185 15.67 11.63 14.09
CA PRO A 185 14.58 11.95 15.02
C PRO A 185 13.22 11.39 14.57
N SER A 186 12.92 11.44 13.27
CA SER A 186 11.67 10.91 12.69
C SER A 186 11.59 9.38 12.72
N ASP A 187 12.71 8.67 12.80
CA ASP A 187 12.72 7.20 12.92
C ASP A 187 12.37 6.72 14.34
N LEU A 188 12.55 7.58 15.34
CA LEU A 188 12.44 7.22 16.76
C LEU A 188 11.04 7.48 17.34
N ILE A 189 10.30 8.44 16.78
CA ILE A 189 9.00 8.86 17.32
C ILE A 189 7.93 8.86 16.23
N ARG A 190 6.74 8.31 16.54
CA ARG A 190 5.63 8.22 15.57
C ARG A 190 4.78 9.47 15.54
N ASP A 191 4.56 10.09 16.69
CA ASP A 191 3.83 11.36 16.82
C ASP A 191 4.82 12.53 17.00
N GLU A 192 5.01 13.31 15.94
CA GLU A 192 5.92 14.44 15.93
C GLU A 192 5.56 15.53 16.95
N ARG A 193 4.32 15.59 17.44
CA ARG A 193 3.87 16.65 18.37
C ARG A 193 4.51 16.51 19.75
N ILE A 194 4.82 15.29 20.16
CA ILE A 194 5.36 14.95 21.49
C ILE A 194 6.88 14.76 21.50
N THR A 195 7.55 15.11 20.41
CA THR A 195 9.00 14.94 20.25
C THR A 195 9.83 15.79 21.23
N PRO A 196 10.83 15.19 21.94
CA PRO A 196 11.81 15.93 22.72
C PRO A 196 12.92 16.52 21.85
N PHE A 197 13.03 16.12 20.57
CA PHE A 197 14.13 16.56 19.70
C PHE A 197 14.05 18.05 19.33
N ASN A 198 12.90 18.71 19.52
CA ASN A 198 12.72 20.16 19.32
C ASN A 198 13.26 21.02 20.48
N ILE A 199 13.45 20.42 21.67
CA ILE A 199 13.97 21.10 22.86
C ILE A 199 15.40 20.64 23.20
N GLY A 200 15.96 19.72 22.41
CA GLY A 200 17.26 19.12 22.65
C GLY A 200 18.36 19.70 21.78
N HIS A 201 19.58 19.69 22.32
CA HIS A 201 20.80 20.05 21.64
C HIS A 201 21.32 18.87 20.80
N ALA A 202 21.35 19.04 19.48
CA ALA A 202 21.90 18.05 18.55
C ALA A 202 23.42 18.20 18.49
N VAL A 203 24.15 17.16 18.89
CA VAL A 203 25.62 17.16 18.81
C VAL A 203 26.06 16.42 17.54
N GLU A 204 26.63 17.14 16.60
CA GLU A 204 27.09 16.59 15.32
C GLU A 204 28.45 15.89 15.44
N LEU A 205 28.48 14.61 15.12
CA LEU A 205 29.69 13.80 15.20
C LEU A 205 30.36 13.66 13.82
N GLY A 206 31.34 14.53 13.56
CA GLY A 206 32.08 14.60 12.29
C GLY A 206 33.20 13.55 12.13
N ASP A 207 33.71 13.49 10.89
CA ASP A 207 34.95 12.79 10.53
C ASP A 207 36.17 13.56 11.10
N PHE A 208 37.29 12.86 11.29
CA PHE A 208 38.53 13.49 11.76
C PHE A 208 39.08 14.47 10.73
N THR A 209 39.40 15.68 11.19
CA THR A 209 40.22 16.59 10.38
C THR A 209 41.69 16.17 10.46
N PRO A 210 42.53 16.59 9.49
CA PRO A 210 43.96 16.34 9.56
C PRO A 210 44.64 16.87 10.84
N SER A 211 44.11 17.96 11.42
CA SER A 211 44.60 18.50 12.68
C SER A 211 44.22 17.63 13.87
N ASP A 212 42.98 17.12 13.91
CA ASP A 212 42.51 16.29 15.03
C ASP A 212 43.28 14.95 15.05
N ALA A 213 43.45 14.35 13.88
CA ALA A 213 44.04 13.02 13.73
C ALA A 213 45.55 12.98 14.02
N VAL A 214 46.21 14.10 14.31
CA VAL A 214 47.67 14.19 14.50
C VAL A 214 48.18 13.22 15.56
N VAL A 215 47.40 12.98 16.62
CA VAL A 215 47.74 12.03 17.70
C VAL A 215 47.91 10.59 17.18
N LEU A 216 47.24 10.23 16.08
CA LEU A 216 47.38 8.90 15.47
C LEU A 216 48.74 8.70 14.81
N ALA A 217 49.45 9.78 14.47
CA ALA A 217 50.79 9.70 13.87
C ALA A 217 51.78 9.02 14.82
N ASP A 218 51.65 9.24 16.13
CA ASP A 218 52.56 8.71 17.16
C ASP A 218 52.57 7.18 17.18
N GLY A 219 51.44 6.55 16.81
CA GLY A 219 51.35 5.10 16.70
C GLY A 219 51.93 4.51 15.42
N LEU A 220 52.12 5.31 14.35
CA LEU A 220 52.52 4.84 13.02
C LEU A 220 54.03 4.71 12.86
N SER A 221 54.80 5.67 13.35
CA SER A 221 56.27 5.66 13.23
C SER A 221 56.93 6.52 14.30
N PRO A 222 58.10 6.10 14.83
CA PRO A 222 58.90 6.97 15.71
C PRO A 222 59.50 8.18 14.97
N HIS A 223 59.54 8.15 13.64
CA HIS A 223 60.02 9.27 12.82
C HIS A 223 58.86 10.17 12.41
N HIS A 224 58.84 11.37 12.97
CA HIS A 224 57.72 12.31 12.85
C HIS A 224 57.34 12.69 11.41
N GLU A 225 58.31 12.89 10.51
CA GLU A 225 58.00 13.18 9.09
C GLU A 225 57.37 11.97 8.38
N THR A 226 57.89 10.77 8.62
CA THR A 226 57.34 9.53 8.08
C THR A 226 55.94 9.27 8.63
N ALA A 227 55.73 9.44 9.94
CA ALA A 227 54.44 9.28 10.59
C ALA A 227 53.37 10.21 9.97
N ARG A 228 53.69 11.49 9.77
CA ARG A 228 52.79 12.46 9.12
C ARG A 228 52.50 12.09 7.68
N ALA A 229 53.49 11.64 6.91
CA ALA A 229 53.29 11.24 5.52
C ALA A 229 52.39 9.99 5.41
N LEU A 230 52.59 9.00 6.29
CA LEU A 230 51.74 7.81 6.37
C LEU A 230 50.31 8.18 6.77
N LEU A 231 50.13 8.98 7.82
CA LEU A 231 48.81 9.45 8.26
C LEU A 231 48.09 10.23 7.18
N ALA A 232 48.78 11.14 6.48
CA ALA A 232 48.20 11.88 5.36
C ALA A 232 47.71 10.95 4.25
N ARG A 233 48.43 9.84 3.99
CA ARG A 233 48.00 8.83 3.01
C ARG A 233 46.83 7.99 3.51
N VAL A 234 46.77 7.68 4.80
CA VAL A 234 45.60 7.04 5.43
C VAL A 234 44.37 7.93 5.28
N LEU A 235 44.46 9.20 5.67
CA LEU A 235 43.37 10.18 5.57
C LEU A 235 42.94 10.42 4.12
N TRP A 236 43.87 10.31 3.16
CA TRP A 236 43.52 10.36 1.74
C TRP A 236 42.55 9.22 1.36
N TRP A 237 42.73 8.01 1.88
CA TRP A 237 41.81 6.90 1.63
C TRP A 237 40.50 7.00 2.40
N THR A 238 40.58 7.32 3.70
CA THR A 238 39.47 7.20 4.65
C THR A 238 38.65 8.49 4.78
N SER A 239 39.17 9.61 4.30
CA SER A 239 38.64 10.96 4.53
C SER A 239 38.39 11.28 6.01
N GLY A 240 39.15 10.66 6.93
CA GLY A 240 38.99 10.86 8.36
C GLY A 240 37.83 10.09 9.00
N GLN A 241 37.16 9.18 8.28
CA GLN A 241 36.12 8.34 8.90
C GLN A 241 36.74 7.56 10.09
N PRO A 242 36.19 7.65 11.32
CA PRO A 242 36.90 7.22 12.53
C PRO A 242 37.36 5.76 12.53
N TYR A 243 36.45 4.83 12.23
CA TYR A 243 36.74 3.39 12.23
C TYR A 243 37.72 2.97 11.14
N LEU A 244 37.52 3.42 9.90
CA LEU A 244 38.38 3.12 8.76
C LEU A 244 39.78 3.71 8.98
N THR A 245 39.86 4.91 9.57
CA THR A 245 41.15 5.57 9.88
C THR A 245 41.91 4.78 10.94
N GLN A 246 41.28 4.45 12.07
CA GLN A 246 41.91 3.63 13.12
C GLN A 246 42.32 2.24 12.60
N LYS A 247 41.45 1.59 11.82
CA LYS A 247 41.70 0.25 11.26
C LYS A 247 42.85 0.24 10.25
N LEU A 248 42.90 1.22 9.35
CA LEU A 248 44.00 1.32 8.39
C LEU A 248 45.31 1.72 9.08
N CYS A 249 45.27 2.61 10.08
CA CYS A 249 46.45 2.92 10.90
C CYS A 249 46.97 1.68 11.64
N ALA A 250 46.09 0.86 12.23
CA ALA A 250 46.45 -0.39 12.89
C ALA A 250 47.19 -1.34 11.94
N GLU A 251 46.65 -1.53 10.73
CA GLU A 251 47.26 -2.39 9.71
C GLU A 251 48.63 -1.86 9.27
N VAL A 252 48.74 -0.55 9.03
CA VAL A 252 50.00 0.11 8.62
C VAL A 252 51.07 -0.03 9.71
N ALA A 253 50.69 0.16 10.98
CA ALA A 253 51.59 0.02 12.12
C ALA A 253 52.01 -1.44 12.35
N GLN A 254 51.09 -2.40 12.19
CA GLN A 254 51.38 -3.83 12.32
C GLN A 254 52.31 -4.31 11.20
N ALA A 255 52.07 -3.86 9.97
CA ALA A 255 52.91 -4.17 8.82
C ALA A 255 54.28 -3.47 8.83
N LYS A 256 54.51 -2.53 9.78
CA LYS A 256 55.75 -1.74 9.92
C LYS A 256 56.17 -1.07 8.62
N VAL A 257 55.19 -0.44 7.98
CA VAL A 257 55.37 0.25 6.71
C VAL A 257 56.13 1.57 6.90
N HIS A 258 56.94 1.96 5.90
CA HIS A 258 57.69 3.22 5.90
C HIS A 258 57.40 4.12 4.69
N LEU A 259 56.74 3.59 3.65
CA LEU A 259 56.44 4.35 2.43
C LEU A 259 54.93 4.47 2.23
N THR A 260 54.50 5.60 1.65
CA THR A 260 53.07 5.87 1.38
C THR A 260 52.45 4.85 0.41
N ARG A 261 53.22 4.30 -0.53
CA ARG A 261 52.75 3.25 -1.46
C ARG A 261 52.31 1.97 -0.75
N ASP A 262 52.92 1.66 0.39
CA ASP A 262 52.60 0.43 1.12
C ASP A 262 51.30 0.60 1.94
N VAL A 263 50.89 1.85 2.23
CA VAL A 263 49.55 2.17 2.77
C VAL A 263 48.46 1.83 1.74
N ASP A 264 48.72 2.05 0.45
CA ASP A 264 47.79 1.68 -0.62
C ASP A 264 47.61 0.16 -0.67
N ALA A 265 48.72 -0.59 -0.61
CA ALA A 265 48.69 -2.04 -0.57
C ALA A 265 47.97 -2.59 0.68
N ALA A 266 48.14 -1.94 1.84
CA ALA A 266 47.40 -2.28 3.05
C ALA A 266 45.89 -2.04 2.88
N CYS A 267 45.50 -0.88 2.35
CA CYS A 267 44.10 -0.54 2.07
C CYS A 267 43.46 -1.53 1.08
N GLU A 268 44.17 -1.89 0.01
CA GLU A 268 43.71 -2.86 -0.97
C GLU A 268 43.43 -4.22 -0.35
N ARG A 269 44.36 -4.71 0.51
CA ARG A 269 44.25 -5.99 1.20
C ARG A 269 43.04 -6.04 2.13
N ILE A 270 42.84 -5.01 2.97
CA ILE A 270 41.86 -5.07 4.08
C ILE A 270 40.47 -4.53 3.74
N PHE A 271 40.29 -3.83 2.62
CA PHE A 271 38.99 -3.28 2.22
C PHE A 271 38.55 -3.61 0.79
N LEU A 272 39.49 -3.76 -0.16
CA LEU A 272 39.15 -3.79 -1.58
C LEU A 272 39.14 -5.19 -2.20
N SER A 273 39.80 -6.18 -1.56
CA SER A 273 39.73 -7.59 -1.97
C SER A 273 38.31 -8.17 -1.79
N PRO A 274 37.88 -9.11 -2.63
CA PRO A 274 36.55 -9.73 -2.50
C PRO A 274 36.27 -10.30 -1.11
N GLU A 275 37.26 -10.98 -0.52
CA GLU A 275 37.15 -11.60 0.80
C GLU A 275 37.07 -10.56 1.92
N ALA A 276 37.79 -9.44 1.80
CA ALA A 276 37.74 -8.36 2.77
C ALA A 276 36.39 -7.65 2.78
N ARG A 277 35.79 -7.43 1.60
CA ARG A 277 34.46 -6.81 1.46
C ARG A 277 33.35 -7.58 2.19
N GLU A 278 33.49 -8.90 2.31
CA GLU A 278 32.50 -9.74 2.98
C GLU A 278 32.72 -9.86 4.49
N ARG A 279 33.96 -9.66 4.96
CA ARG A 279 34.33 -9.82 6.38
C ARG A 279 34.33 -8.52 7.17
N ASP A 280 34.39 -7.37 6.52
CA ASP A 280 34.42 -6.08 7.21
C ASP A 280 33.02 -5.65 7.70
N ASP A 281 32.87 -5.49 9.01
CA ASP A 281 31.59 -5.11 9.65
C ASP A 281 31.04 -3.76 9.16
N ASN A 282 31.90 -2.80 8.84
CA ASN A 282 31.48 -1.50 8.34
C ASN A 282 30.88 -1.63 6.94
N LEU A 283 31.61 -2.29 6.04
CA LEU A 283 31.18 -2.52 4.67
C LEU A 283 29.92 -3.40 4.63
N HIS A 284 29.84 -4.42 5.49
CA HIS A 284 28.65 -5.25 5.64
C HIS A 284 27.44 -4.42 6.10
N PHE A 285 27.61 -3.54 7.09
CA PHE A 285 26.55 -2.66 7.56
C PHE A 285 26.07 -1.70 6.46
N VAL A 286 26.98 -1.04 5.75
CA VAL A 286 26.65 -0.15 4.63
C VAL A 286 25.88 -0.92 3.55
N ARG A 287 26.37 -2.11 3.17
CA ARG A 287 25.72 -2.98 2.19
C ARG A 287 24.30 -3.36 2.60
N ASP A 288 24.14 -3.88 3.80
CA ASP A 288 22.85 -4.37 4.27
C ASP A 288 21.84 -3.24 4.36
N ARG A 289 22.25 -2.06 4.81
CA ARG A 289 21.38 -0.89 4.87
C ARG A 289 20.95 -0.41 3.48
N LEU A 290 21.80 -0.51 2.47
CA LEU A 290 21.44 -0.18 1.08
C LEU A 290 20.55 -1.24 0.41
N LEU A 291 20.71 -2.52 0.75
CA LEU A 291 20.03 -3.63 0.06
C LEU A 291 18.75 -4.12 0.74
N ARG A 292 18.64 -3.94 2.05
CA ARG A 292 17.53 -4.41 2.90
C ARG A 292 16.71 -3.25 3.51
N SER A 293 16.88 -2.03 2.98
CA SER A 293 16.06 -0.88 3.41
C SER A 293 14.57 -1.15 3.18
N GLU A 294 13.73 -0.68 4.09
CA GLU A 294 12.27 -0.62 3.91
C GLU A 294 11.86 0.41 2.84
N GLN A 295 12.77 1.34 2.50
CA GLN A 295 12.60 2.31 1.44
C GLN A 295 12.81 1.69 0.06
N ASP A 296 12.39 2.38 -1.01
CA ASP A 296 12.57 1.89 -2.38
C ASP A 296 14.08 1.71 -2.71
N ARG A 297 14.52 0.45 -2.70
CA ARG A 297 15.89 0.04 -3.02
C ARG A 297 16.35 0.58 -4.37
N ALA A 298 15.47 0.66 -5.37
CA ALA A 298 15.82 1.20 -6.67
C ALA A 298 16.12 2.70 -6.59
N ALA A 299 15.26 3.46 -5.92
CA ALA A 299 15.46 4.89 -5.70
C ALA A 299 16.73 5.17 -4.87
N LEU A 300 17.02 4.36 -3.85
CA LEU A 300 18.20 4.48 -3.00
C LEU A 300 19.49 4.26 -3.79
N LEU A 301 19.56 3.16 -4.55
CA LEU A 301 20.72 2.83 -5.39
C LEU A 301 20.89 3.82 -6.55
N ASP A 302 19.80 4.30 -7.16
CA ASP A 302 19.87 5.33 -8.22
C ASP A 302 20.38 6.67 -7.66
N THR A 303 19.91 7.07 -6.49
CA THR A 303 20.35 8.32 -5.84
C THR A 303 21.81 8.25 -5.44
N TYR A 304 22.27 7.13 -4.87
CA TYR A 304 23.69 6.91 -4.61
C TYR A 304 24.52 6.93 -5.91
N ALA A 305 24.00 6.38 -7.01
CA ALA A 305 24.66 6.43 -8.31
C ALA A 305 24.81 7.86 -8.84
N LYS A 306 23.82 8.75 -8.61
CA LYS A 306 23.91 10.18 -8.94
C LYS A 306 25.02 10.86 -8.16
N VAL A 307 25.06 10.67 -6.83
CA VAL A 307 26.13 11.19 -5.97
C VAL A 307 27.50 10.72 -6.46
N ARG A 308 27.65 9.43 -6.78
CA ARG A 308 28.92 8.87 -7.27
C ARG A 308 29.34 9.40 -8.65
N ARG A 309 28.40 9.81 -9.50
CA ARG A 309 28.69 10.48 -10.78
C ARG A 309 29.10 11.94 -10.62
N GLY A 310 29.08 12.48 -9.40
CA GLY A 310 29.36 13.89 -9.12
C GLY A 310 28.18 14.81 -9.42
N GLU A 311 26.97 14.27 -9.56
CA GLU A 311 25.77 15.08 -9.68
C GLU A 311 25.49 15.78 -8.34
N ARG A 312 25.03 17.05 -8.40
CA ARG A 312 24.68 17.82 -7.20
C ARG A 312 23.34 17.35 -6.66
N VAL A 313 23.39 16.49 -5.64
CA VAL A 313 22.21 16.08 -4.88
C VAL A 313 22.15 16.95 -3.63
N ALA A 314 21.16 17.84 -3.56
CA ALA A 314 20.94 18.70 -2.41
C ALA A 314 20.57 17.85 -1.18
N ASP A 315 21.06 18.27 -0.02
CA ASP A 315 20.67 17.64 1.24
C ASP A 315 19.25 18.04 1.62
N ASP A 316 18.42 17.05 1.92
CA ASP A 316 17.02 17.24 2.34
C ASP A 316 16.70 16.21 3.43
N HIS A 317 16.47 16.72 4.65
CA HIS A 317 16.19 15.89 5.83
C HIS A 317 14.79 15.28 5.83
N LEU A 318 13.87 15.79 4.98
CA LEU A 318 12.53 15.23 4.83
C LEU A 318 12.49 14.07 3.84
N ASN A 319 13.57 13.86 3.08
CA ASN A 319 13.65 12.79 2.09
C ASN A 319 14.13 11.47 2.72
N PRO A 320 13.28 10.43 2.82
CA PRO A 320 13.64 9.16 3.47
C PRO A 320 14.80 8.44 2.78
N VAL A 321 14.93 8.59 1.46
CA VAL A 321 16.01 7.98 0.68
C VAL A 321 17.35 8.63 1.04
N LEU A 322 17.39 9.96 1.16
CA LEU A 322 18.61 10.67 1.57
C LEU A 322 18.98 10.37 3.02
N ASN A 323 17.98 10.26 3.91
CA ASN A 323 18.17 9.84 5.30
C ASN A 323 18.84 8.47 5.39
N GLU A 324 18.36 7.49 4.61
CA GLU A 324 18.95 6.16 4.59
C GLU A 324 20.39 6.16 4.03
N LEU A 325 20.68 6.96 2.99
CA LEU A 325 22.07 7.14 2.54
C LEU A 325 22.97 7.71 3.64
N ARG A 326 22.50 8.73 4.38
CA ARG A 326 23.27 9.34 5.48
C ARG A 326 23.48 8.36 6.63
N LEU A 327 22.44 7.66 7.07
CA LEU A 327 22.51 6.69 8.17
C LEU A 327 23.35 5.45 7.82
N SER A 328 23.41 5.05 6.55
CA SER A 328 24.36 4.03 6.09
C SER A 328 25.83 4.45 6.30
N GLY A 329 26.09 5.77 6.34
CA GLY A 329 27.43 6.34 6.45
C GLY A 329 28.18 6.41 5.12
N ILE A 330 27.58 5.98 3.99
CA ILE A 330 28.24 5.97 2.68
C ILE A 330 28.43 7.36 2.07
N VAL A 331 27.58 8.32 2.46
CA VAL A 331 27.65 9.73 2.05
C VAL A 331 27.88 10.65 3.25
N ARG A 332 28.33 11.87 2.96
CA ARG A 332 28.39 12.99 3.89
C ARG A 332 27.85 14.25 3.23
N VAL A 333 27.46 15.24 4.03
CA VAL A 333 27.00 16.54 3.55
C VAL A 333 28.20 17.50 3.50
N VAL A 334 28.44 18.10 2.33
CA VAL A 334 29.47 19.14 2.13
C VAL A 334 28.83 20.29 1.37
N GLY A 335 28.82 21.49 1.97
CA GLY A 335 28.22 22.68 1.35
C GLY A 335 26.74 22.48 0.97
N GLY A 336 25.98 21.76 1.80
CA GLY A 336 24.55 21.48 1.58
C GLY A 336 24.25 20.42 0.51
N HIS A 337 25.26 19.67 0.06
CA HIS A 337 25.10 18.62 -0.95
C HIS A 337 25.71 17.30 -0.49
N LEU A 338 25.17 16.18 -0.99
CA LEU A 338 25.69 14.86 -0.70
C LEU A 338 26.93 14.54 -1.55
N GLU A 339 27.97 14.05 -0.89
CA GLU A 339 29.17 13.51 -1.51
C GLU A 339 29.45 12.10 -0.99
N THR A 340 30.06 11.24 -1.80
CA THR A 340 30.58 9.96 -1.31
C THR A 340 31.62 10.21 -0.22
N ARG A 341 31.44 9.60 0.95
CA ARG A 341 32.18 9.98 2.17
C ARG A 341 33.69 9.79 2.03
N ASN A 342 34.12 8.69 1.41
CA ASN A 342 35.53 8.39 1.23
C ASN A 342 35.82 7.53 -0.01
N ARG A 343 37.12 7.38 -0.31
CA ARG A 343 37.60 6.66 -1.49
C ARG A 343 37.37 5.15 -1.39
N ILE A 344 37.43 4.59 -0.18
CA ILE A 344 37.16 3.17 0.05
C ILE A 344 35.73 2.83 -0.37
N TYR A 345 34.72 3.55 0.14
CA TYR A 345 33.32 3.36 -0.25
C TYR A 345 33.12 3.56 -1.75
N SER A 346 33.75 4.58 -2.34
CA SER A 346 33.66 4.82 -3.77
C SER A 346 34.16 3.64 -4.61
N LYS A 347 35.15 2.88 -4.12
CA LYS A 347 35.71 1.71 -4.82
C LYS A 347 34.97 0.41 -4.51
N VAL A 348 34.49 0.23 -3.28
CA VAL A 348 33.75 -0.98 -2.87
C VAL A 348 32.34 -0.98 -3.46
N PHE A 349 31.62 0.13 -3.32
CA PHE A 349 30.26 0.33 -3.81
C PHE A 349 30.32 1.11 -5.12
N ASP A 350 30.86 0.47 -6.15
CA ASP A 350 31.00 1.08 -7.46
C ASP A 350 29.70 1.07 -8.29
N LEU A 351 29.72 1.72 -9.45
CA LEU A 351 28.57 1.77 -10.36
C LEU A 351 28.20 0.37 -10.89
N ASP A 352 29.15 -0.56 -10.97
CA ASP A 352 28.88 -1.92 -11.42
C ASP A 352 28.25 -2.75 -10.30
N TRP A 353 28.68 -2.53 -9.06
CA TRP A 353 28.01 -3.03 -7.86
C TRP A 353 26.57 -2.50 -7.77
N VAL A 354 26.33 -1.21 -8.03
CA VAL A 354 24.98 -0.64 -8.09
C VAL A 354 24.13 -1.34 -9.16
N LYS A 355 24.65 -1.49 -10.39
CA LYS A 355 23.96 -2.19 -11.48
C LYS A 355 23.63 -3.64 -11.14
N LYS A 356 24.54 -4.36 -10.49
CA LYS A 356 24.37 -5.77 -10.11
C LYS A 356 23.28 -5.95 -9.06
N ASN A 357 23.05 -4.95 -8.21
CA ASN A 357 22.09 -5.02 -7.11
C ASN A 357 20.77 -4.26 -7.37
N LEU A 358 20.62 -3.63 -8.54
CA LEU A 358 19.35 -3.05 -8.98
C LEU A 358 18.33 -4.17 -9.25
N PRO A 359 17.07 -4.06 -8.78
CA PRO A 359 16.03 -5.05 -9.07
C PRO A 359 15.85 -5.30 -10.58
N ASP A 360 15.58 -6.55 -10.98
CA ASP A 360 15.46 -6.98 -12.39
C ASP A 360 14.40 -6.21 -13.19
N ALA A 361 13.35 -5.72 -12.53
CA ALA A 361 12.32 -4.89 -13.16
C ALA A 361 12.87 -3.53 -13.61
N GLU A 362 13.69 -2.89 -12.79
CA GLU A 362 14.26 -1.57 -13.08
C GLU A 362 15.49 -1.67 -14.01
N SER A 363 16.29 -2.74 -13.89
CA SER A 363 17.35 -3.07 -14.86
C SER A 363 16.76 -3.27 -16.28
N ARG A 364 15.57 -3.88 -16.39
CA ARG A 364 14.82 -3.99 -17.65
C ARG A 364 14.24 -2.65 -18.11
N ARG A 365 13.76 -1.81 -17.19
CA ARG A 365 13.22 -0.46 -17.49
C ARG A 365 14.27 0.50 -18.02
N GLN A 366 15.47 0.49 -17.45
CA GLN A 366 16.61 1.28 -17.92
C GLN A 366 17.10 0.80 -19.30
N LYS A 367 17.19 -0.52 -19.52
CA LYS A 367 17.46 -1.09 -20.85
C LYS A 367 16.39 -0.68 -21.87
N ALA A 368 15.11 -0.74 -21.50
CA ALA A 368 14.01 -0.31 -22.38
C ALA A 368 14.00 1.21 -22.64
N ALA A 369 14.42 2.04 -21.69
CA ALA A 369 14.62 3.48 -21.89
C ALA A 369 15.77 3.75 -22.88
N PHE A 370 16.89 3.03 -22.76
CA PHE A 370 18.01 3.08 -23.69
C PHE A 370 17.60 2.67 -25.12
N TYR A 371 16.92 1.53 -25.29
CA TYR A 371 16.43 1.08 -26.60
C TYR A 371 15.33 1.99 -27.19
N ARG A 372 14.52 2.66 -26.35
CA ARG A 372 13.59 3.71 -26.80
C ARG A 372 14.32 4.93 -27.33
N GLY A 373 15.44 5.33 -26.71
CA GLY A 373 16.32 6.38 -27.23
C GLY A 373 16.91 6.02 -28.59
N VAL A 374 17.45 4.81 -28.73
CA VAL A 374 18.00 4.30 -30.01
C VAL A 374 16.94 4.23 -31.11
N ARG A 375 15.71 3.78 -30.80
CA ARG A 375 14.60 3.72 -31.76
C ARG A 375 14.13 5.10 -32.22
N ARG A 376 14.19 6.13 -31.38
CA ARG A 376 13.86 7.51 -31.76
C ARG A 376 14.87 8.08 -32.76
N VAL A 377 16.17 7.83 -32.54
CA VAL A 377 17.23 8.26 -33.47
C VAL A 377 17.13 7.52 -34.81
N ALA A 378 16.88 6.21 -34.80
CA ALA A 378 16.67 5.42 -36.01
C ALA A 378 15.40 5.85 -36.78
N GLY A 379 14.31 6.19 -36.09
CA GLY A 379 13.08 6.70 -36.69
C GLY A 379 13.28 8.03 -37.41
N VAL A 380 14.06 8.96 -36.83
CA VAL A 380 14.40 10.25 -37.48
C VAL A 380 15.23 10.02 -38.74
N ALA A 381 16.20 9.08 -38.73
CA ALA A 381 16.99 8.75 -39.91
C ALA A 381 16.14 8.17 -41.06
N ILE A 382 15.14 7.33 -40.75
CA ILE A 382 14.21 6.76 -41.73
C ILE A 382 13.33 7.86 -42.35
N VAL A 383 12.83 8.80 -41.55
CA VAL A 383 12.03 9.93 -42.04
C VAL A 383 12.87 10.83 -42.95
N VAL A 384 14.13 11.11 -42.59
CA VAL A 384 15.05 11.90 -43.43
C VAL A 384 15.32 11.20 -44.77
N LEU A 385 15.55 9.88 -44.76
CA LEU A 385 15.74 9.10 -45.98
C LEU A 385 14.47 9.02 -46.85
N ALA A 386 13.29 8.92 -46.23
CA ALA A 386 12.01 8.94 -46.92
C ALA A 386 11.70 10.31 -47.56
N VAL A 387 12.04 11.40 -46.87
CA VAL A 387 11.91 12.77 -47.41
C VAL A 387 12.89 12.98 -48.58
N MET A 388 14.15 12.53 -48.47
CA MET A 388 15.08 12.59 -49.60
C MET A 388 14.60 11.74 -50.79
N GLY A 389 14.09 10.53 -50.53
CA GLY A 389 13.49 9.68 -51.56
C GLY A 389 12.26 10.32 -52.23
N ALA A 390 11.40 10.98 -51.46
CA ALA A 390 10.23 11.69 -51.96
C ALA A 390 10.61 12.93 -52.80
N LEU A 391 11.68 13.64 -52.44
CA LEU A 391 12.20 14.77 -53.22
C LEU A 391 12.79 14.32 -54.56
N VAL A 392 13.52 13.21 -54.60
CA VAL A 392 14.02 12.59 -55.84
C VAL A 392 12.85 12.11 -56.72
N LEU A 393 11.82 11.51 -56.13
CA LEU A 393 10.63 11.05 -56.84
C LEU A 393 9.78 12.21 -57.37
N TYR A 394 9.72 13.31 -56.62
CA TYR A 394 9.04 14.56 -57.02
C TYR A 394 9.75 15.23 -58.19
N ALA A 395 11.08 15.34 -58.13
CA ALA A 395 11.91 15.86 -59.23
C ALA A 395 11.79 14.99 -60.51
N TRP A 396 11.62 13.68 -60.35
CA TRP A 396 11.40 12.77 -61.48
C TRP A 396 9.99 12.88 -62.09
N ARG A 397 8.97 13.14 -61.26
CA ARG A 397 7.58 13.34 -61.71
C ARG A 397 7.36 14.69 -62.39
N SER A 398 7.96 15.77 -61.88
CA SER A 398 7.84 17.09 -62.48
C SER A 398 8.46 17.14 -63.88
N ALA A 399 9.61 16.48 -64.08
CA ALA A 399 10.24 16.33 -65.40
C ALA A 399 9.40 15.50 -66.40
N ARG A 400 8.43 14.71 -65.91
CA ARG A 400 7.54 13.88 -66.74
C ARG A 400 6.21 14.56 -67.06
N ALA A 401 5.77 15.52 -66.22
CA ALA A 401 4.50 16.24 -66.35
C ALA A 401 4.53 17.35 -67.42
N GLU A 402 5.69 17.94 -67.71
CA GLU A 402 5.84 18.93 -68.79
C GLU A 402 5.57 18.38 -70.20
N LYS A 403 5.65 17.05 -70.41
CA LYS A 403 5.39 16.41 -71.71
C LYS A 403 3.93 16.00 -71.95
N ALA A 404 3.04 16.08 -70.95
CA ALA A 404 1.67 15.55 -71.05
C ALA A 404 0.56 16.63 -71.02
N ALA A 405 0.92 17.91 -70.87
CA ALA A 405 -0.03 19.00 -70.62
C ALA A 405 -0.62 19.68 -71.88
N SER A 406 -0.19 19.34 -73.10
CA SER A 406 -0.63 20.03 -74.32
C SER A 406 -1.91 19.50 -74.99
N GLN A 407 -2.53 18.43 -74.48
CA GLN A 407 -3.72 17.81 -75.10
C GLN A 407 -5.01 17.84 -74.28
N ARG A 408 -4.97 18.24 -73.00
CA ARG A 408 -6.16 18.18 -72.11
C ARG A 408 -6.85 19.52 -71.85
N ALA A 409 -6.46 20.57 -72.58
CA ALA A 409 -7.03 21.92 -72.43
C ALA A 409 -8.15 22.27 -73.43
N ARG A 410 -8.69 21.31 -74.19
CA ARG A 410 -9.64 21.61 -75.28
C ARG A 410 -11.04 20.99 -75.17
N ILE A 411 -11.35 20.22 -74.14
CA ILE A 411 -12.65 19.57 -74.00
C ILE A 411 -13.03 19.56 -72.51
N ALA A 412 -14.04 20.36 -72.16
CA ALA A 412 -14.81 20.41 -70.89
C ALA A 412 -14.89 21.81 -70.26
N ALA A 413 -15.30 22.78 -71.07
CA ALA A 413 -16.11 23.89 -70.57
C ALA A 413 -17.48 23.74 -71.23
N GLU A 414 -18.55 24.04 -70.48
CA GLU A 414 -19.98 24.06 -70.87
C GLU A 414 -20.79 22.78 -70.61
N SER A 415 -21.39 22.69 -69.41
CA SER A 415 -22.85 22.47 -69.21
C SER A 415 -23.16 22.19 -67.74
N LYS A 416 -23.06 23.23 -66.90
CA LYS A 416 -23.51 23.19 -65.51
C LYS A 416 -24.71 24.12 -65.37
N HIS A 417 -25.95 23.60 -65.45
CA HIS A 417 -27.10 24.28 -64.84
C HIS A 417 -28.41 23.46 -64.67
N LYS A 418 -28.41 22.14 -64.83
CA LYS A 418 -29.62 21.32 -64.59
C LYS A 418 -29.44 20.13 -63.64
N ALA A 419 -28.25 19.96 -63.05
CA ALA A 419 -27.95 18.89 -62.10
C ALA A 419 -27.93 19.35 -60.63
N ASP A 420 -27.80 20.66 -60.37
CA ASP A 420 -27.64 21.18 -59.01
C ASP A 420 -28.98 21.32 -58.24
N GLU A 421 -30.14 21.35 -58.93
CA GLU A 421 -31.46 21.49 -58.29
C GLU A 421 -32.07 20.16 -57.81
N ASP A 422 -31.80 19.06 -58.51
CA ASP A 422 -32.24 17.71 -58.11
C ASP A 422 -31.39 17.16 -56.96
N LEU A 423 -30.08 17.49 -56.93
CA LEU A 423 -29.17 17.14 -55.83
C LEU A 423 -29.54 17.81 -54.49
N LEU A 424 -30.11 19.03 -54.51
CA LEU A 424 -30.54 19.74 -53.29
C LEU A 424 -31.83 19.15 -52.68
N ARG A 425 -32.73 18.58 -53.50
CA ARG A 425 -33.93 17.89 -53.02
C ARG A 425 -33.64 16.48 -52.49
N GLU A 426 -32.67 15.78 -53.09
CA GLU A 426 -32.14 14.52 -52.57
C GLU A 426 -31.34 14.72 -51.28
N ALA A 427 -30.54 15.79 -51.18
CA ALA A 427 -29.79 16.17 -49.97
C ALA A 427 -30.71 16.52 -48.78
N GLY A 428 -31.87 17.13 -49.02
CA GLY A 428 -32.86 17.43 -47.99
C GLY A 428 -33.59 16.20 -47.43
N ARG A 429 -33.89 15.21 -48.29
CA ARG A 429 -34.51 13.93 -47.88
C ARG A 429 -33.52 13.00 -47.19
N THR A 430 -32.28 12.95 -47.67
CA THR A 430 -31.20 12.20 -47.02
C THR A 430 -30.86 12.79 -45.66
N LYS A 431 -30.72 14.11 -45.51
CA LYS A 431 -30.49 14.75 -44.20
C LYS A 431 -31.60 14.45 -43.17
N ALA A 432 -32.88 14.53 -43.58
CA ALA A 432 -34.00 14.19 -42.69
C ALA A 432 -34.08 12.69 -42.35
N ALA A 433 -33.72 11.79 -43.26
CA ALA A 433 -33.59 10.36 -42.99
C ALA A 433 -32.38 10.04 -42.09
N LEU A 434 -31.28 10.76 -42.27
CA LEU A 434 -30.05 10.66 -41.50
C LEU A 434 -30.26 11.16 -40.07
N ASP A 435 -30.98 12.26 -39.88
CA ASP A 435 -31.31 12.82 -38.56
C ASP A 435 -32.30 11.93 -37.81
N ARG A 436 -33.25 11.28 -38.52
CA ARG A 436 -34.06 10.19 -37.95
C ARG A 436 -33.22 8.99 -37.56
N LEU A 437 -32.24 8.58 -38.37
CA LEU A 437 -31.33 7.47 -38.04
C LEU A 437 -30.47 7.76 -36.80
N VAL A 438 -29.96 8.99 -36.65
CA VAL A 438 -29.24 9.43 -35.45
C VAL A 438 -30.16 9.48 -34.24
N GLU A 439 -31.36 10.04 -34.39
CA GLU A 439 -32.35 10.04 -33.31
C GLU A 439 -32.78 8.62 -32.92
N THR A 440 -32.87 7.70 -33.89
CA THR A 440 -33.16 6.28 -33.65
C THR A 440 -31.95 5.57 -33.02
N GLN A 441 -30.73 5.89 -33.41
CA GLN A 441 -29.49 5.37 -32.83
C GLN A 441 -29.32 5.82 -31.38
N THR A 442 -29.49 7.11 -31.07
CA THR A 442 -29.44 7.63 -29.70
C THR A 442 -30.56 7.04 -28.86
N LYS A 443 -31.76 6.82 -29.44
CA LYS A 443 -32.85 6.10 -28.78
C LYS A 443 -32.53 4.62 -28.57
N ILE A 444 -31.85 3.95 -29.50
CA ILE A 444 -31.42 2.54 -29.39
C ILE A 444 -30.29 2.39 -28.37
N GLU A 445 -29.29 3.28 -28.36
CA GLU A 445 -28.23 3.30 -27.35
C GLU A 445 -28.81 3.62 -25.97
N ALA A 446 -29.68 4.62 -25.85
CA ALA A 446 -30.37 4.93 -24.59
C ALA A 446 -31.31 3.80 -24.16
N LEU A 447 -32.03 3.14 -25.08
CA LEU A 447 -32.83 1.95 -24.79
C LEU A 447 -31.93 0.78 -24.39
N LEU A 448 -30.84 0.51 -25.10
CA LEU A 448 -29.94 -0.60 -24.79
C LEU A 448 -29.21 -0.36 -23.46
N GLU A 449 -28.73 0.85 -23.17
CA GLU A 449 -28.15 1.21 -21.87
C GLU A 449 -29.20 1.15 -20.75
N ALA A 450 -30.42 1.64 -20.97
CA ALA A 450 -31.51 1.54 -20.00
C ALA A 450 -32.01 0.09 -19.82
N LEU A 451 -31.88 -0.76 -20.84
CA LEU A 451 -32.24 -2.17 -20.81
C LEU A 451 -31.10 -3.06 -20.33
N THR A 452 -29.84 -2.62 -20.36
CA THR A 452 -28.65 -3.41 -19.94
C THR A 452 -28.79 -3.93 -18.50
N PRO A 453 -29.33 -3.18 -17.52
CA PRO A 453 -29.65 -3.69 -16.18
C PRO A 453 -30.84 -4.68 -16.13
N LEU A 454 -31.64 -4.77 -17.19
CA LEU A 454 -32.89 -5.52 -17.31
C LEU A 454 -32.79 -6.72 -18.28
N VAL A 455 -31.62 -6.95 -18.87
CA VAL A 455 -31.38 -8.02 -19.86
C VAL A 455 -31.06 -9.33 -19.15
N THR A 456 -32.04 -10.24 -19.15
CA THR A 456 -31.85 -11.66 -18.76
C THR A 456 -30.91 -12.37 -19.74
N GLU A 457 -30.25 -13.47 -19.39
CA GLU A 457 -29.37 -14.26 -20.27
C GLU A 457 -30.09 -14.71 -21.56
N LYS A 458 -31.39 -15.00 -21.49
CA LYS A 458 -32.16 -15.44 -22.66
C LYS A 458 -32.43 -14.30 -23.64
N SER A 459 -32.75 -13.10 -23.14
CA SER A 459 -32.86 -11.92 -23.99
C SER A 459 -31.50 -11.37 -24.39
N GLY A 460 -30.49 -11.49 -23.53
CA GLY A 460 -29.10 -11.09 -23.76
C GLY A 460 -28.41 -11.92 -24.81
N LYS A 461 -28.60 -13.24 -24.80
CA LYS A 461 -28.13 -14.13 -25.87
C LYS A 461 -28.85 -13.86 -27.19
N LEU A 462 -30.16 -13.62 -27.17
CA LEU A 462 -30.91 -13.24 -28.38
C LEU A 462 -30.48 -11.87 -28.92
N ILE A 463 -30.21 -10.91 -28.03
CA ILE A 463 -29.66 -9.58 -28.36
C ILE A 463 -28.26 -9.75 -28.93
N LEU A 464 -27.41 -10.58 -28.32
CA LEU A 464 -26.06 -10.90 -28.81
C LEU A 464 -26.11 -11.54 -30.20
N ASP A 465 -26.91 -12.60 -30.40
CA ASP A 465 -27.04 -13.28 -31.69
C ASP A 465 -27.50 -12.29 -32.78
N ARG A 466 -28.52 -11.48 -32.48
CA ARG A 466 -29.07 -10.49 -33.41
C ARG A 466 -28.13 -9.30 -33.63
N ALA A 467 -27.39 -8.89 -32.61
CA ALA A 467 -26.37 -7.86 -32.71
C ALA A 467 -25.17 -8.34 -33.53
N GLU A 468 -24.74 -9.59 -33.35
CA GLU A 468 -23.69 -10.20 -34.17
C GLU A 468 -24.13 -10.33 -35.64
N ASP A 469 -25.38 -10.70 -35.91
CA ASP A 469 -25.94 -10.73 -37.26
C ASP A 469 -25.96 -9.33 -37.90
N VAL A 470 -26.30 -8.28 -37.13
CA VAL A 470 -26.21 -6.88 -37.57
C VAL A 470 -24.75 -6.52 -37.86
N VAL A 471 -23.82 -6.82 -36.95
CA VAL A 471 -22.38 -6.56 -37.14
C VAL A 471 -21.83 -7.28 -38.38
N ARG A 472 -22.29 -8.51 -38.67
CA ARG A 472 -21.87 -9.30 -39.85
C ARG A 472 -22.51 -8.81 -41.15
N SER A 473 -23.71 -8.23 -41.09
CA SER A 473 -24.47 -7.79 -42.27
C SER A 473 -24.14 -6.38 -42.74
N VAL A 474 -23.48 -5.56 -41.92
CA VAL A 474 -22.91 -4.28 -42.38
C VAL A 474 -21.73 -4.57 -43.32
N THR A 475 -21.94 -4.36 -44.62
CA THR A 475 -20.94 -4.64 -45.68
C THR A 475 -19.81 -3.61 -45.68
N SER A 476 -18.63 -4.00 -46.19
CA SER A 476 -17.44 -3.13 -46.29
C SER A 476 -17.65 -1.82 -47.07
N SER A 477 -18.71 -1.72 -47.89
CA SER A 477 -19.08 -0.50 -48.62
C SER A 477 -19.86 0.53 -47.79
N SER A 478 -20.38 0.14 -46.62
CA SER A 478 -21.10 1.03 -45.69
C SER A 478 -20.26 1.46 -44.47
N ALA A 479 -19.00 1.00 -44.41
CA ALA A 479 -18.03 1.32 -43.37
C ALA A 479 -17.43 2.73 -43.46
N ASP A 480 -17.66 3.43 -44.58
CA ASP A 480 -17.17 4.80 -44.80
C ASP A 480 -18.13 5.88 -44.24
N ASP A 481 -19.37 5.52 -43.88
CA ASP A 481 -20.31 6.46 -43.24
C ASP A 481 -20.07 6.53 -41.72
N HIS A 482 -19.64 7.70 -41.26
CA HIS A 482 -19.36 7.98 -39.84
C HIS A 482 -20.51 7.55 -38.91
N ARG A 483 -21.78 7.75 -39.29
CA ARG A 483 -22.93 7.42 -38.43
C ARG A 483 -23.11 5.90 -38.28
N VAL A 484 -22.87 5.14 -39.35
CA VAL A 484 -22.91 3.66 -39.31
C VAL A 484 -21.79 3.12 -38.40
N VAL A 485 -20.60 3.73 -38.48
CA VAL A 485 -19.47 3.33 -37.63
C VAL A 485 -19.75 3.61 -36.15
N LEU A 486 -20.35 4.76 -35.81
CA LEU A 486 -20.74 5.03 -34.42
C LEU A 486 -21.80 4.05 -33.89
N GLY A 487 -22.80 3.69 -34.70
CA GLY A 487 -23.79 2.69 -34.33
C GLY A 487 -23.19 1.32 -34.07
N LEU A 488 -22.20 0.93 -34.90
CA LEU A 488 -21.42 -0.30 -34.68
C LEU A 488 -20.59 -0.24 -33.40
N VAL A 489 -19.97 0.90 -33.08
CA VAL A 489 -19.22 1.09 -31.82
C VAL A 489 -20.14 0.92 -30.62
N GLY A 490 -21.30 1.58 -30.61
CA GLY A 490 -22.29 1.45 -29.54
C GLY A 490 -22.76 0.00 -29.35
N LEU A 491 -23.10 -0.68 -30.45
CA LEU A 491 -23.52 -2.07 -30.45
C LEU A 491 -22.44 -3.02 -29.91
N ARG A 492 -21.19 -2.85 -30.35
CA ARG A 492 -20.05 -3.65 -29.87
C ARG A 492 -19.77 -3.41 -28.39
N ARG A 493 -19.87 -2.18 -27.89
CA ARG A 493 -19.72 -1.88 -26.45
C ARG A 493 -20.79 -2.61 -25.63
N VAL A 494 -22.06 -2.55 -26.05
CA VAL A 494 -23.16 -3.29 -25.39
C VAL A 494 -22.91 -4.80 -25.42
N CYS A 495 -22.48 -5.35 -26.56
CA CYS A 495 -22.11 -6.77 -26.64
C CYS A 495 -20.95 -7.11 -25.68
N GLY A 496 -19.93 -6.24 -25.60
CA GLY A 496 -18.82 -6.40 -24.67
C GLY A 496 -19.27 -6.44 -23.22
N SER A 497 -20.11 -5.50 -22.79
CA SER A 497 -20.68 -5.48 -21.43
C SER A 497 -21.57 -6.69 -21.14
N LEU A 498 -22.36 -7.17 -22.12
CA LEU A 498 -23.18 -8.37 -21.98
C LEU A 498 -22.32 -9.64 -21.87
N TYR A 499 -21.30 -9.79 -22.72
CA TYR A 499 -20.36 -10.91 -22.61
C TYR A 499 -19.65 -10.93 -21.26
N LEU A 500 -19.26 -9.77 -20.73
CA LEU A 500 -18.64 -9.66 -19.41
C LEU A 500 -19.60 -10.11 -18.30
N ARG A 501 -20.88 -9.70 -18.35
CA ARG A 501 -21.92 -10.15 -17.39
C ARG A 501 -22.21 -11.65 -17.48
N LEU A 502 -22.07 -12.22 -18.68
CA LEU A 502 -22.22 -13.65 -18.92
C LEU A 502 -20.94 -14.46 -18.62
N GLY A 503 -19.89 -13.81 -18.10
CA GLY A 503 -18.62 -14.47 -17.72
C GLY A 503 -17.73 -14.88 -18.91
N ASN A 504 -17.93 -14.29 -20.10
CA ASN A 504 -17.12 -14.54 -21.30
C ASN A 504 -16.14 -13.39 -21.56
N ASP A 505 -15.08 -13.33 -20.74
CA ASP A 505 -14.04 -12.29 -20.79
C ASP A 505 -13.41 -12.11 -22.18
N GLU A 506 -13.15 -13.21 -22.90
CA GLU A 506 -12.45 -13.17 -24.19
C GLU A 506 -13.31 -12.54 -25.29
N ALA A 507 -14.59 -12.94 -25.36
CA ALA A 507 -15.54 -12.33 -26.29
C ALA A 507 -15.80 -10.86 -25.91
N ALA A 508 -15.89 -10.56 -24.61
CA ALA A 508 -16.05 -9.21 -24.12
C ALA A 508 -14.90 -8.29 -24.55
N LEU A 509 -13.66 -8.73 -24.32
CA LEU A 509 -12.45 -8.00 -24.67
C LEU A 509 -12.36 -7.76 -26.19
N LYS A 510 -12.66 -8.79 -26.99
CA LYS A 510 -12.65 -8.68 -28.45
C LYS A 510 -13.63 -7.63 -28.96
N GLN A 511 -14.84 -7.57 -28.40
CA GLN A 511 -15.84 -6.57 -28.81
C GLN A 511 -15.41 -5.15 -28.38
N ALA A 512 -14.87 -5.00 -27.16
CA ALA A 512 -14.41 -3.71 -26.65
C ALA A 512 -13.19 -3.16 -27.42
N GLU A 513 -12.22 -4.02 -27.78
CA GLU A 513 -11.05 -3.61 -28.57
C GLU A 513 -11.41 -3.21 -30.00
N GLU A 514 -12.34 -3.92 -30.63
CA GLU A 514 -12.80 -3.58 -31.98
C GLU A 514 -13.63 -2.28 -31.98
N ALA A 515 -14.46 -2.05 -30.95
CA ALA A 515 -15.15 -0.77 -30.75
C ALA A 515 -14.15 0.39 -30.62
N ARG A 516 -13.12 0.21 -29.77
CA ARG A 516 -12.04 1.19 -29.59
C ARG A 516 -11.28 1.46 -30.90
N ARG A 517 -10.99 0.42 -31.68
CA ARG A 517 -10.31 0.54 -32.98
C ARG A 517 -11.11 1.38 -33.98
N LEU A 518 -12.38 1.02 -34.18
CA LEU A 518 -13.28 1.74 -35.10
C LEU A 518 -13.37 3.23 -34.73
N LEU A 519 -13.51 3.50 -33.44
CA LEU A 519 -13.59 4.88 -32.95
C LEU A 519 -12.27 5.64 -33.10
N THR A 520 -11.13 4.97 -32.95
CA THR A 520 -9.80 5.56 -33.18
C THR A 520 -9.61 5.96 -34.65
N GLU A 521 -10.08 5.12 -35.58
CA GLU A 521 -10.08 5.42 -37.01
C GLU A 521 -10.97 6.64 -37.32
N GLN A 522 -12.14 6.74 -36.69
CA GLN A 522 -13.04 7.90 -36.84
C GLN A 522 -12.46 9.20 -36.28
N MET A 523 -11.80 9.16 -35.12
CA MET A 523 -11.17 10.35 -34.54
C MET A 523 -10.04 10.91 -35.41
N LYS A 524 -9.34 10.07 -36.19
CA LYS A 524 -8.30 10.51 -37.15
C LYS A 524 -8.87 11.28 -38.35
N LEU A 525 -10.16 11.09 -38.67
CA LEU A 525 -10.84 11.75 -39.79
C LEU A 525 -11.31 13.17 -39.46
N GLY A 526 -11.04 13.69 -38.25
CA GLY A 526 -11.25 15.10 -37.88
C GLY A 526 -12.54 15.42 -37.13
N ASN A 527 -13.35 14.42 -36.78
CA ASN A 527 -14.66 14.61 -36.11
C ASN A 527 -14.57 14.56 -34.56
N ALA A 528 -13.63 15.27 -33.93
CA ALA A 528 -13.49 15.24 -32.46
C ALA A 528 -14.56 16.12 -31.77
N SER A 529 -15.66 15.50 -31.31
CA SER A 529 -16.68 16.12 -30.44
C SER A 529 -16.60 15.58 -29.00
N SER A 530 -17.12 16.32 -28.00
CA SER A 530 -17.21 15.85 -26.61
C SER A 530 -17.97 14.52 -26.50
N ALA A 531 -19.04 14.35 -27.29
CA ALA A 531 -19.78 13.08 -27.35
C ALA A 531 -18.92 11.91 -27.86
N LEU A 532 -18.10 12.14 -28.89
CA LEU A 532 -17.18 11.12 -29.41
C LEU A 532 -16.08 10.80 -28.40
N ALA A 533 -15.58 11.80 -27.68
CA ALA A 533 -14.62 11.61 -26.60
C ALA A 533 -15.22 10.76 -25.47
N LYS A 534 -16.50 10.96 -25.11
CA LYS A 534 -17.19 10.14 -24.11
C LYS A 534 -17.33 8.68 -24.55
N GLN A 535 -17.71 8.44 -25.81
CA GLN A 535 -17.75 7.06 -26.33
C GLN A 535 -16.36 6.41 -26.33
N MET A 536 -15.30 7.17 -26.60
CA MET A 536 -13.92 6.68 -26.55
C MET A 536 -13.49 6.34 -25.13
N HIS A 537 -13.80 7.23 -24.19
CA HIS A 537 -13.61 6.99 -22.77
C HIS A 537 -14.25 5.67 -22.34
N ASP A 538 -15.54 5.47 -22.63
CA ASP A 538 -16.28 4.28 -22.21
C ASP A 538 -15.74 2.99 -22.86
N CYS A 539 -15.25 3.06 -24.09
CA CYS A 539 -14.60 1.93 -24.75
C CYS A 539 -13.25 1.58 -24.11
N ILE A 540 -12.41 2.59 -23.84
CA ILE A 540 -11.12 2.39 -23.16
C ILE A 540 -11.38 1.79 -21.78
N TRP A 541 -12.34 2.34 -21.04
CA TRP A 541 -12.69 1.87 -19.70
C TRP A 541 -13.17 0.42 -19.71
N LEU A 542 -14.09 0.05 -20.62
CA LEU A 542 -14.56 -1.31 -20.79
C LEU A 542 -13.43 -2.30 -21.12
N VAL A 543 -12.46 -1.92 -21.95
CA VAL A 543 -11.27 -2.76 -22.22
C VAL A 543 -10.50 -3.05 -20.92
N GLY A 544 -10.33 -2.06 -20.04
CA GLY A 544 -9.70 -2.22 -18.73
C GLY A 544 -10.42 -3.24 -17.85
N ASP A 545 -11.75 -3.15 -17.79
CA ASP A 545 -12.61 -4.06 -17.02
C ASP A 545 -12.61 -5.48 -17.62
N CYS A 546 -12.65 -5.63 -18.95
CA CYS A 546 -12.60 -6.94 -19.62
C CYS A 546 -11.25 -7.65 -19.39
N ILE A 547 -10.13 -6.93 -19.32
CA ILE A 547 -8.82 -7.54 -19.02
C ILE A 547 -8.86 -8.21 -17.64
N LEU A 548 -9.50 -7.58 -16.66
CA LEU A 548 -9.60 -8.08 -15.29
C LEU A 548 -10.77 -9.06 -15.07
N GLY A 549 -11.65 -9.25 -16.05
CA GLY A 549 -12.81 -10.14 -15.92
C GLY A 549 -13.92 -9.56 -15.04
N GLY A 550 -14.06 -8.23 -15.05
CA GLY A 550 -15.06 -7.53 -14.25
C GLY A 550 -14.69 -7.34 -12.78
N PRO A 551 -15.62 -6.82 -11.95
CA PRO A 551 -15.33 -6.37 -10.58
C PRO A 551 -15.40 -7.49 -9.50
N SER A 552 -15.49 -8.77 -9.87
CA SER A 552 -15.59 -9.86 -8.87
C SER A 552 -14.22 -10.22 -8.29
N PRO A 553 -14.09 -10.38 -6.95
CA PRO A 553 -12.85 -10.88 -6.34
C PRO A 553 -12.37 -12.23 -6.92
N ASP A 554 -13.31 -13.12 -7.25
CA ASP A 554 -13.03 -14.47 -7.76
C ASP A 554 -12.43 -14.45 -9.18
N THR A 555 -12.68 -13.40 -9.96
CA THR A 555 -12.11 -13.25 -11.31
C THR A 555 -10.69 -12.69 -11.27
N VAL A 556 -10.32 -11.96 -10.20
CA VAL A 556 -8.99 -11.34 -10.02
C VAL A 556 -7.93 -12.35 -9.55
N GLU A 557 -8.30 -13.38 -8.78
CA GLU A 557 -7.35 -14.38 -8.24
C GLU A 557 -6.58 -15.15 -9.34
N ASN A 558 -7.12 -15.20 -10.55
CA ASN A 558 -6.51 -15.85 -11.72
C ASN A 558 -5.76 -14.88 -12.66
N LYS A 559 -5.70 -13.59 -12.35
CA LYS A 559 -5.10 -12.56 -13.23
C LYS A 559 -3.64 -12.31 -12.86
N THR A 560 -2.82 -12.11 -13.88
CA THR A 560 -1.37 -11.93 -13.71
C THR A 560 -1.00 -10.47 -13.43
N GLU A 561 0.21 -10.23 -12.92
CA GLU A 561 0.81 -8.88 -12.85
C GLU A 561 0.84 -8.17 -14.22
N ALA A 562 0.89 -8.92 -15.32
CA ALA A 562 0.82 -8.37 -16.66
C ALA A 562 -0.59 -7.86 -17.00
N ASP A 563 -1.64 -8.59 -16.58
CA ASP A 563 -3.04 -8.20 -16.77
C ASP A 563 -3.37 -6.96 -15.93
N TYR A 564 -2.91 -6.92 -14.67
CA TYR A 564 -2.96 -5.72 -13.84
C TYR A 564 -2.31 -4.52 -14.54
N SER A 565 -1.06 -4.68 -15.00
CA SER A 565 -0.32 -3.61 -15.65
C SER A 565 -1.02 -3.11 -16.92
N ARG A 566 -1.61 -4.01 -17.71
CA ARG A 566 -2.33 -3.69 -18.95
C ARG A 566 -3.65 -2.96 -18.64
N SER A 567 -4.40 -3.41 -17.64
CA SER A 567 -5.64 -2.77 -17.21
C SER A 567 -5.38 -1.37 -16.64
N MET A 568 -4.41 -1.22 -15.72
CA MET A 568 -4.01 0.06 -15.15
C MET A 568 -3.52 1.05 -16.21
N ALA A 569 -2.79 0.58 -17.25
CA ALA A 569 -2.40 1.42 -18.37
C ALA A 569 -3.61 1.93 -19.17
N THR A 570 -4.63 1.09 -19.31
CA THR A 570 -5.87 1.42 -20.02
C THR A 570 -6.72 2.41 -19.22
N TYR A 571 -6.91 2.21 -17.91
CA TYR A 571 -7.58 3.19 -17.05
C TYR A 571 -6.88 4.54 -17.03
N ARG A 572 -5.54 4.58 -16.95
CA ARG A 572 -4.77 5.83 -17.03
C ARG A 572 -4.92 6.55 -18.38
N GLU A 573 -5.29 5.84 -19.44
CA GLU A 573 -5.62 6.45 -20.73
C GLU A 573 -7.02 7.09 -20.71
N ALA A 574 -8.02 6.40 -20.14
CA ALA A 574 -9.36 6.95 -19.94
C ALA A 574 -9.32 8.21 -19.06
N ILE A 575 -8.57 8.16 -17.96
CA ILE A 575 -8.37 9.30 -17.03
C ILE A 575 -7.80 10.52 -17.75
N LYS A 576 -6.78 10.33 -18.61
CA LYS A 576 -6.20 11.44 -19.37
C LYS A 576 -7.18 12.06 -20.35
N LEU A 577 -8.06 11.25 -20.94
CA LEU A 577 -9.12 11.74 -21.79
C LEU A 577 -10.16 12.52 -20.97
N ALA A 578 -10.61 11.97 -19.85
CA ALA A 578 -11.54 12.64 -18.95
C ALA A 578 -10.98 13.95 -18.38
N GLU A 579 -9.69 13.99 -18.00
CA GLU A 579 -8.99 15.20 -17.52
C GLU A 579 -8.96 16.30 -18.59
N LYS A 580 -8.64 15.91 -19.83
CA LYS A 580 -8.60 16.82 -20.97
C LYS A 580 -9.99 17.41 -21.25
N GLU A 581 -11.01 16.56 -21.34
CA GLU A 581 -12.37 17.00 -21.64
C GLU A 581 -12.97 17.81 -20.48
N MET A 582 -12.68 17.45 -19.22
CA MET A 582 -13.03 18.23 -18.03
C MET A 582 -12.43 19.65 -18.08
N THR A 583 -11.18 19.77 -18.55
CA THR A 583 -10.50 21.07 -18.67
C THR A 583 -11.06 21.90 -19.83
N GLN A 584 -11.39 21.26 -20.94
CA GLN A 584 -11.92 21.92 -22.14
C GLN A 584 -13.40 22.29 -22.02
N ASN A 585 -14.17 21.49 -21.29
CA ASN A 585 -15.62 21.61 -21.12
C ASN A 585 -16.00 21.65 -19.62
N PRO A 586 -15.53 22.64 -18.83
CA PRO A 586 -15.69 22.65 -17.36
C PRO A 586 -17.15 22.72 -16.88
N GLN A 587 -18.07 23.14 -17.75
CA GLN A 587 -19.51 23.19 -17.49
C GLN A 587 -20.17 21.80 -17.54
N GLU A 588 -19.56 20.82 -18.21
CA GLU A 588 -20.06 19.45 -18.26
C GLU A 588 -19.66 18.67 -17.01
N ALA A 589 -20.52 18.70 -15.99
CA ALA A 589 -20.28 18.02 -14.71
C ALA A 589 -20.03 16.51 -14.86
N SER A 590 -20.52 15.88 -15.93
CA SER A 590 -20.29 14.46 -16.21
C SER A 590 -18.82 14.11 -16.36
N TRP A 591 -18.00 14.99 -16.95
CA TRP A 591 -16.56 14.73 -17.09
C TRP A 591 -15.81 14.79 -15.76
N ARG A 592 -16.24 15.68 -14.86
CA ARG A 592 -15.72 15.72 -13.48
C ARG A 592 -16.05 14.41 -12.76
N ALA A 593 -17.31 13.96 -12.85
CA ALA A 593 -17.73 12.71 -12.22
C ALA A 593 -16.95 11.49 -12.76
N LEU A 594 -16.79 11.38 -14.08
CA LEU A 594 -16.03 10.29 -14.71
C LEU A 594 -14.56 10.31 -14.29
N TYR A 595 -13.91 11.47 -14.33
CA TYR A 595 -12.50 11.61 -13.96
C TYR A 595 -12.22 11.10 -12.53
N PHE A 596 -13.04 11.49 -11.55
CA PHE A 596 -12.84 11.07 -10.17
C PHE A 596 -13.29 9.62 -9.91
N ALA A 597 -14.32 9.14 -10.60
CA ALA A 597 -14.70 7.74 -10.55
C ALA A 597 -13.55 6.84 -11.04
N ASP A 598 -12.89 7.22 -12.14
CA ASP A 598 -11.76 6.48 -12.67
C ASP A 598 -10.53 6.49 -11.75
N LEU A 599 -10.22 7.64 -11.14
CA LEU A 599 -9.15 7.74 -10.16
C LEU A 599 -9.39 6.86 -8.93
N THR A 600 -10.64 6.79 -8.47
CA THR A 600 -11.02 5.90 -7.36
C THR A 600 -10.90 4.44 -7.79
N LYS A 601 -11.33 4.10 -9.00
CA LYS A 601 -11.22 2.75 -9.59
C LYS A 601 -9.77 2.28 -9.69
N LEU A 602 -8.79 3.15 -9.97
CA LEU A 602 -7.36 2.77 -9.92
C LEU A 602 -6.98 2.26 -8.53
N GLY A 603 -7.34 3.01 -7.49
CA GLY A 603 -7.09 2.64 -6.10
C GLY A 603 -7.81 1.35 -5.71
N ASP A 604 -9.09 1.20 -6.08
CA ASP A 604 -9.87 -0.01 -5.78
C ASP A 604 -9.24 -1.24 -6.46
N THR A 605 -8.81 -1.09 -7.72
CA THR A 605 -8.14 -2.16 -8.48
C THR A 605 -6.80 -2.53 -7.87
N ALA A 606 -5.99 -1.54 -7.48
CA ALA A 606 -4.71 -1.78 -6.80
C ALA A 606 -4.89 -2.44 -5.43
N GLN A 607 -5.96 -2.10 -4.70
CA GLN A 607 -6.31 -2.75 -3.44
C GLN A 607 -6.69 -4.23 -3.64
N LEU A 608 -7.47 -4.55 -4.67
CA LEU A 608 -7.87 -5.94 -4.99
C LEU A 608 -6.67 -6.87 -5.24
N PHE A 609 -5.61 -6.39 -5.89
CA PHE A 609 -4.40 -7.19 -6.15
C PHE A 609 -3.50 -7.38 -4.91
N GLY A 610 -3.71 -6.60 -3.84
CA GLY A 610 -3.00 -6.78 -2.57
C GLY A 610 -1.48 -6.63 -2.64
N GLY A 611 -0.79 -7.09 -1.60
CA GLY A 611 0.67 -7.14 -1.51
C GLY A 611 1.37 -5.80 -1.80
N SER A 612 2.22 -5.80 -2.84
CA SER A 612 3.02 -4.63 -3.24
C SER A 612 2.19 -3.47 -3.84
N LYS A 613 0.95 -3.72 -4.27
CA LYS A 613 0.07 -2.72 -4.92
C LYS A 613 -0.72 -1.87 -3.94
N ILE A 614 -0.74 -2.26 -2.66
CA ILE A 614 -1.52 -1.53 -1.66
C ILE A 614 -0.93 -0.12 -1.43
N LYS A 615 0.38 0.08 -1.63
CA LYS A 615 0.98 1.43 -1.61
C LYS A 615 0.57 2.25 -2.84
N GLU A 616 0.52 1.61 -4.02
CA GLU A 616 0.01 2.24 -5.25
C GLU A 616 -1.45 2.67 -5.08
N ALA A 617 -2.28 1.86 -4.41
CA ALA A 617 -3.66 2.21 -4.07
C ALA A 617 -3.74 3.47 -3.18
N GLU A 618 -2.94 3.52 -2.12
CA GLU A 618 -2.86 4.68 -1.20
C GLU A 618 -2.42 5.95 -1.95
N ASP A 619 -1.41 5.83 -2.81
CA ASP A 619 -0.90 6.95 -3.63
C ASP A 619 -1.97 7.43 -4.63
N ASP A 620 -2.68 6.52 -5.29
CA ASP A 620 -3.74 6.84 -6.27
C ASP A 620 -4.95 7.54 -5.59
N TYR A 621 -5.38 7.09 -4.41
CA TYR A 621 -6.46 7.77 -3.66
C TYR A 621 -6.03 9.16 -3.16
N ASN A 622 -4.80 9.29 -2.64
CA ASN A 622 -4.29 10.59 -2.20
C ASN A 622 -4.13 11.57 -3.37
N TYR A 623 -3.72 11.07 -4.54
CA TYR A 623 -3.72 11.84 -5.76
C TYR A 623 -5.15 12.30 -6.15
N ALA A 624 -6.15 11.43 -6.03
CA ALA A 624 -7.54 11.78 -6.27
C ALA A 624 -8.03 12.89 -5.33
N LEU A 625 -7.75 12.82 -4.03
CA LEU A 625 -8.08 13.89 -3.06
C LEU A 625 -7.41 15.21 -3.41
N LYS A 626 -6.13 15.18 -3.81
CA LYS A 626 -5.41 16.37 -4.27
C LYS A 626 -6.12 17.00 -5.48
N MET A 627 -6.52 16.18 -6.45
CA MET A 627 -7.23 16.67 -7.64
C MET A 627 -8.62 17.24 -7.29
N VAL A 628 -9.33 16.67 -6.32
CA VAL A 628 -10.60 17.25 -5.82
C VAL A 628 -10.37 18.66 -5.28
N SER A 629 -9.32 18.84 -4.47
CA SER A 629 -8.94 20.16 -3.92
C SER A 629 -8.58 21.16 -5.02
N ASP A 630 -7.78 20.74 -6.01
CA ASP A 630 -7.37 21.59 -7.13
C ASP A 630 -8.56 22.04 -7.99
N VAL A 631 -9.53 21.14 -8.24
CA VAL A 631 -10.77 21.47 -8.97
C VAL A 631 -11.66 22.40 -8.13
N ARG A 632 -11.78 22.15 -6.82
CA ARG A 632 -12.57 23.00 -5.91
C ARG A 632 -12.04 24.44 -5.85
N GLN A 633 -10.72 24.62 -5.85
CA GLN A 633 -10.09 25.95 -5.89
C GLN A 633 -10.37 26.70 -7.20
N LYS A 634 -10.40 25.98 -8.33
CA LYS A 634 -10.63 26.57 -9.66
C LYS A 634 -12.10 26.81 -9.98
N ASN A 635 -13.02 26.12 -9.33
CA ASN A 635 -14.46 26.24 -9.59
C ASN A 635 -15.29 26.14 -8.29
N ALA A 636 -15.46 27.28 -7.61
CA ALA A 636 -16.19 27.36 -6.34
C ALA A 636 -17.69 27.01 -6.46
N ALA A 637 -18.28 27.05 -7.67
CA ALA A 637 -19.69 26.75 -7.90
C ALA A 637 -20.01 25.24 -7.95
N ALA A 638 -18.99 24.36 -7.86
CA ALA A 638 -19.09 22.91 -8.02
C ALA A 638 -19.16 22.10 -6.70
N SER A 639 -19.41 22.73 -5.54
CA SER A 639 -19.08 22.13 -4.23
C SER A 639 -19.82 20.82 -3.91
N ALA A 640 -21.11 20.74 -4.19
CA ALA A 640 -21.94 19.61 -3.73
C ALA A 640 -21.57 18.26 -4.36
N ASP A 641 -21.22 18.23 -5.64
CA ASP A 641 -20.79 16.99 -6.32
C ASP A 641 -19.38 16.58 -5.88
N LEU A 642 -18.51 17.56 -5.61
CA LEU A 642 -17.15 17.32 -5.13
C LEU A 642 -17.13 16.75 -3.72
N ASP A 643 -18.04 17.19 -2.83
CA ASP A 643 -18.15 16.65 -1.47
C ASP A 643 -18.57 15.17 -1.47
N ARG A 644 -19.47 14.77 -2.37
CA ARG A 644 -19.87 13.36 -2.54
C ARG A 644 -18.71 12.51 -3.04
N ILE A 645 -17.92 13.05 -3.99
CA ILE A 645 -16.74 12.38 -4.53
C ILE A 645 -15.66 12.23 -3.46
N GLU A 646 -15.35 13.31 -2.73
CA GLU A 646 -14.37 13.31 -1.65
C GLU A 646 -14.74 12.31 -0.55
N ALA A 647 -16.01 12.27 -0.17
CA ALA A 647 -16.52 11.31 0.81
C ALA A 647 -16.31 9.85 0.34
N SER A 648 -16.54 9.56 -0.94
CA SER A 648 -16.33 8.22 -1.49
C SER A 648 -14.85 7.82 -1.52
N ILE A 649 -13.94 8.75 -1.85
CA ILE A 649 -12.50 8.49 -1.79
C ILE A 649 -12.06 8.23 -0.34
N HIS A 650 -12.59 8.98 0.62
CA HIS A 650 -12.35 8.73 2.05
C HIS A 650 -12.90 7.39 2.53
N ASP A 651 -14.05 6.91 2.04
CA ASP A 651 -14.51 5.56 2.34
C ASP A 651 -13.57 4.47 1.81
N SER A 652 -13.02 4.65 0.61
CA SER A 652 -12.06 3.72 0.02
C SER A 652 -10.73 3.72 0.79
N LEU A 653 -10.18 4.89 1.13
CA LEU A 653 -9.01 5.01 2.02
C LEU A 653 -9.26 4.39 3.40
N GLY A 654 -10.43 4.64 3.99
CA GLY A 654 -10.82 4.04 5.26
C GLY A 654 -10.84 2.52 5.20
N THR A 655 -11.39 1.96 4.11
CA THR A 655 -11.41 0.51 3.87
C THR A 655 -9.99 -0.05 3.68
N LEU A 656 -9.14 0.66 2.94
CA LEU A 656 -7.73 0.31 2.70
C LEU A 656 -6.93 0.24 4.00
N PHE A 657 -7.04 1.27 4.85
CA PHE A 657 -6.32 1.31 6.13
C PHE A 657 -6.85 0.28 7.12
N LEU A 658 -8.15 0.01 7.12
CA LEU A 658 -8.75 -1.04 7.94
C LEU A 658 -8.20 -2.43 7.56
N ALA A 659 -8.03 -2.71 6.27
CA ALA A 659 -7.43 -3.95 5.78
C ALA A 659 -5.95 -4.12 6.18
N ARG A 660 -5.25 -3.02 6.53
CA ARG A 660 -3.87 -3.00 7.01
C ARG A 660 -3.73 -2.89 8.53
N ASP A 661 -4.82 -3.03 9.27
CA ASP A 661 -4.86 -2.82 10.72
C ASP A 661 -4.41 -1.41 11.19
N ARG A 662 -4.41 -0.42 10.28
CA ARG A 662 -4.15 1.01 10.57
C ARG A 662 -5.46 1.68 11.04
N ARG A 663 -5.95 1.24 12.20
CA ARG A 663 -7.31 1.55 12.69
C ARG A 663 -7.56 3.04 12.93
N ALA A 664 -6.58 3.76 13.47
CA ALA A 664 -6.74 5.19 13.76
C ALA A 664 -6.99 5.98 12.47
N GLU A 665 -6.25 5.68 11.42
CA GLU A 665 -6.35 6.35 10.13
C GLU A 665 -7.62 5.97 9.38
N ALA A 666 -7.97 4.67 9.42
CA ALA A 666 -9.25 4.19 8.91
C ALA A 666 -10.42 4.95 9.55
N ARG A 667 -10.37 5.15 10.87
CA ARG A 667 -11.38 5.90 11.62
C ARG A 667 -11.47 7.36 11.15
N THR A 668 -10.33 8.04 11.05
CA THR A 668 -10.27 9.43 10.59
C THR A 668 -10.95 9.60 9.23
N HIS A 669 -10.67 8.70 8.29
CA HIS A 669 -11.27 8.77 6.96
C HIS A 669 -12.77 8.48 6.95
N PHE A 670 -13.26 7.48 7.70
CA PHE A 670 -14.70 7.23 7.81
C PHE A 670 -15.45 8.36 8.52
N ASP A 671 -14.85 8.98 9.54
CA ASP A 671 -15.46 10.15 10.18
C ASP A 671 -15.51 11.35 9.22
N HIS A 672 -14.50 11.52 8.37
CA HIS A 672 -14.49 12.60 7.38
C HIS A 672 -15.55 12.38 6.30
N SER A 673 -15.67 11.16 5.76
CA SER A 673 -16.72 10.85 4.77
C SER A 673 -18.13 11.03 5.33
N LEU A 674 -18.36 10.61 6.58
CA LEU A 674 -19.63 10.82 7.26
C LEU A 674 -19.93 12.32 7.42
N LYS A 675 -18.95 13.12 7.86
CA LYS A 675 -19.12 14.57 8.04
C LYS A 675 -19.49 15.28 6.74
N LEU A 676 -18.85 14.91 5.62
CA LEU A 676 -19.15 15.48 4.31
C LEU A 676 -20.58 15.14 3.86
N ARG A 677 -21.04 13.91 4.06
CA ARG A 677 -22.40 13.49 3.66
C ARG A 677 -23.50 13.93 4.62
N GLN A 678 -23.16 14.34 5.84
CA GLN A 678 -24.05 14.99 6.80
C GLN A 678 -24.12 16.52 6.60
N ALA A 679 -23.22 17.10 5.81
CA ALA A 679 -23.18 18.54 5.60
C ALA A 679 -24.40 19.02 4.77
N GLY A 680 -25.02 20.12 5.21
CA GLY A 680 -26.20 20.72 4.59
C GLY A 680 -27.42 20.74 5.51
N PRO A 681 -28.51 21.43 5.12
CA PRO A 681 -29.76 21.44 5.89
C PRO A 681 -30.38 20.05 5.96
N SER A 682 -30.86 19.64 7.14
CA SER A 682 -31.49 18.32 7.35
C SER A 682 -32.69 18.07 6.43
N ASP A 683 -33.41 19.13 6.11
CA ASP A 683 -34.65 19.06 5.32
C ASP A 683 -34.35 18.84 3.83
N GLU A 684 -33.27 19.43 3.29
CA GLU A 684 -32.82 19.18 1.92
C GLU A 684 -32.25 17.76 1.74
N LEU A 685 -31.59 17.22 2.78
CA LEU A 685 -31.13 15.84 2.80
C LEU A 685 -32.31 14.85 2.84
N ALA A 686 -33.44 15.24 3.46
CA ALA A 686 -34.65 14.43 3.51
C ALA A 686 -35.32 14.26 2.12
N GLU A 687 -35.06 15.17 1.18
CA GLU A 687 -35.67 15.22 -0.15
C GLU A 687 -34.78 14.66 -1.28
N GLN A 688 -33.54 14.23 -0.99
CA GLN A 688 -32.60 13.72 -1.99
C GLN A 688 -32.25 12.24 -1.75
N PRO A 689 -32.93 11.29 -2.44
CA PRO A 689 -32.75 9.85 -2.24
C PRO A 689 -31.31 9.37 -2.44
N GLU A 690 -30.59 9.94 -3.40
CA GLU A 690 -29.19 9.62 -3.69
C GLU A 690 -28.29 9.98 -2.51
N ARG A 691 -28.48 11.16 -1.90
CA ARG A 691 -27.69 11.59 -0.74
C ARG A 691 -28.01 10.74 0.49
N GLN A 692 -29.26 10.34 0.67
CA GLN A 692 -29.65 9.41 1.73
C GLN A 692 -28.98 8.05 1.56
N SER A 693 -28.97 7.53 0.32
CA SER A 693 -28.26 6.30 -0.02
C SER A 693 -26.76 6.41 0.33
N ASP A 694 -26.10 7.51 -0.02
CA ASP A 694 -24.69 7.73 0.26
C ASP A 694 -24.42 7.84 1.78
N LEU A 695 -25.31 8.49 2.53
CA LEU A 695 -25.22 8.55 4.00
C LEU A 695 -25.32 7.15 4.63
N ALA A 696 -26.26 6.33 4.17
CA ALA A 696 -26.41 4.95 4.62
C ALA A 696 -25.13 4.12 4.38
N THR A 697 -24.45 4.35 3.25
CA THR A 697 -23.15 3.72 2.97
C THR A 697 -22.10 4.08 4.02
N SER A 698 -21.99 5.35 4.43
CA SER A 698 -21.06 5.78 5.49
C SER A 698 -21.33 5.07 6.82
N TYR A 699 -22.60 4.96 7.20
CA TYR A 699 -22.99 4.24 8.41
C TYR A 699 -22.63 2.76 8.32
N ASN A 700 -22.85 2.10 7.17
CA ASN A 700 -22.39 0.73 6.97
C ASN A 700 -20.86 0.60 7.08
N LYS A 701 -20.09 1.54 6.53
CA LYS A 701 -18.62 1.53 6.62
C LYS A 701 -18.13 1.67 8.07
N LEU A 702 -18.72 2.56 8.85
CA LEU A 702 -18.44 2.69 10.28
C LEU A 702 -18.88 1.45 11.07
N GLY A 703 -20.02 0.85 10.73
CA GLY A 703 -20.45 -0.42 11.31
C GLY A 703 -19.42 -1.53 11.06
N ASN A 704 -18.88 -1.63 9.83
CA ASN A 704 -17.81 -2.57 9.47
C ASN A 704 -16.51 -2.30 10.24
N PHE A 705 -16.16 -1.03 10.44
CA PHE A 705 -15.00 -0.63 11.24
C PHE A 705 -15.08 -1.14 12.68
N PHE A 706 -16.25 -1.01 13.33
CA PHE A 706 -16.45 -1.49 14.70
C PHE A 706 -16.58 -3.01 14.78
N SER A 707 -17.26 -3.65 13.82
CA SER A 707 -17.41 -5.11 13.82
C SER A 707 -16.07 -5.84 13.67
N ASN A 708 -15.15 -5.31 12.84
CA ASN A 708 -13.78 -5.82 12.72
C ASN A 708 -12.98 -5.75 14.04
N GLN A 709 -13.39 -4.93 15.00
CA GLN A 709 -12.78 -4.84 16.34
C GLN A 709 -13.53 -5.67 17.39
N GLY A 710 -14.57 -6.41 17.00
CA GLY A 710 -15.45 -7.12 17.92
C GLY A 710 -16.36 -6.20 18.76
N GLN A 711 -16.43 -4.91 18.42
CA GLN A 711 -17.26 -3.89 19.06
C GLN A 711 -18.68 -3.93 18.48
N TRP A 712 -19.36 -5.05 18.70
CA TRP A 712 -20.64 -5.35 18.05
C TRP A 712 -21.79 -4.44 18.47
N LYS A 713 -21.73 -3.79 19.64
CA LYS A 713 -22.78 -2.87 20.10
C LYS A 713 -22.76 -1.57 19.29
N GLU A 714 -21.57 -1.00 19.14
CA GLU A 714 -21.32 0.19 18.33
C GLU A 714 -21.60 -0.11 16.86
N ALA A 715 -21.16 -1.27 16.36
CA ALA A 715 -21.48 -1.70 15.00
C ALA A 715 -22.98 -1.77 14.75
N LEU A 716 -23.75 -2.33 15.69
CA LEU A 716 -25.20 -2.45 15.58
C LEU A 716 -25.90 -1.08 15.46
N ASP A 717 -25.52 -0.08 16.27
CA ASP A 717 -26.10 1.26 16.20
C ASP A 717 -25.94 1.88 14.80
N TYR A 718 -24.73 1.80 14.24
CA TYR A 718 -24.47 2.30 12.88
C TYR A 718 -25.22 1.51 11.80
N TYR A 719 -25.24 0.17 11.89
CA TYR A 719 -25.98 -0.65 10.94
C TYR A 719 -27.49 -0.39 10.99
N GLU A 720 -28.07 -0.15 12.17
CA GLU A 720 -29.50 0.16 12.31
C GLU A 720 -29.85 1.52 11.67
N ARG A 721 -28.97 2.53 11.79
CA ARG A 721 -29.15 3.82 11.10
C ARG A 721 -29.12 3.66 9.59
N SER A 722 -28.21 2.84 9.06
CA SER A 722 -28.15 2.52 7.64
C SER A 722 -29.42 1.78 7.17
N LEU A 723 -29.85 0.77 7.92
CA LEU A 723 -31.04 -0.02 7.62
C LEU A 723 -32.30 0.84 7.58
N ALA A 724 -32.46 1.77 8.53
CA ALA A 724 -33.61 2.68 8.58
C ALA A 724 -33.71 3.53 7.30
N ILE A 725 -32.59 4.07 6.82
CA ILE A 725 -32.55 4.85 5.58
C ILE A 725 -32.88 3.97 4.37
N ARG A 726 -32.24 2.80 4.26
CA ARG A 726 -32.44 1.88 3.12
C ARG A 726 -33.88 1.39 3.02
N ARG A 727 -34.56 1.14 4.14
CA ARG A 727 -35.99 0.80 4.16
C ARG A 727 -36.85 1.91 3.61
N LYS A 728 -36.65 3.15 4.10
CA LYS A 728 -37.39 4.32 3.61
C LYS A 728 -37.22 4.52 2.11
N LEU A 729 -36.01 4.33 1.59
CA LEU A 729 -35.73 4.44 0.16
C LEU A 729 -36.49 3.37 -0.66
N CYS A 730 -36.49 2.12 -0.21
CA CYS A 730 -37.19 1.02 -0.90
C CYS A 730 -38.72 1.13 -0.82
N GLU A 731 -39.27 1.83 0.19
CA GLU A 731 -40.70 2.16 0.27
C GLU A 731 -41.11 3.21 -0.77
N GLN A 732 -40.20 4.11 -1.12
CA GLN A 732 -40.43 5.20 -2.07
C GLN A 732 -40.25 4.76 -3.53
N ASP A 733 -39.28 3.88 -3.79
CA ASP A 733 -38.96 3.39 -5.14
C ASP A 733 -38.57 1.92 -5.11
N LYS A 734 -39.04 1.16 -6.10
CA LYS A 734 -38.75 -0.28 -6.28
C LYS A 734 -37.46 -0.54 -7.04
N ARG A 735 -36.53 0.41 -7.00
CA ARG A 735 -35.23 0.33 -7.64
C ARG A 735 -34.44 -0.87 -7.16
N ARG A 736 -34.01 -1.71 -8.11
CA ARG A 736 -33.26 -2.96 -7.86
C ARG A 736 -32.01 -2.74 -7.01
N ASP A 737 -31.25 -1.69 -7.29
CA ASP A 737 -30.02 -1.35 -6.57
C ASP A 737 -30.28 -1.00 -5.09
N TRP A 738 -31.41 -0.37 -4.79
CA TRP A 738 -31.78 -0.04 -3.41
C TRP A 738 -32.23 -1.27 -2.63
N HIS A 739 -33.03 -2.15 -3.23
CA HIS A 739 -33.43 -3.42 -2.62
C HIS A 739 -32.22 -4.32 -2.33
N ARG A 740 -31.25 -4.37 -3.24
CA ARG A 740 -29.98 -5.07 -3.02
C ARG A 740 -29.21 -4.48 -1.82
N ASN A 741 -29.09 -3.15 -1.75
CA ASN A 741 -28.44 -2.46 -0.63
C ASN A 741 -29.18 -2.62 0.71
N LEU A 742 -30.50 -2.75 0.68
CA LEU A 742 -31.31 -3.12 1.83
C LEU A 742 -30.95 -4.54 2.31
N GLY A 743 -30.80 -5.49 1.39
CA GLY A 743 -30.32 -6.84 1.68
C GLY A 743 -28.98 -6.87 2.43
N TYR A 744 -28.00 -6.07 2.02
CA TYR A 744 -26.72 -5.94 2.74
C TYR A 744 -26.86 -5.35 4.14
N SER A 745 -27.73 -4.36 4.30
CA SER A 745 -27.97 -3.73 5.61
C SER A 745 -28.67 -4.71 6.58
N LEU A 746 -29.62 -5.49 6.08
CA LEU A 746 -30.27 -6.57 6.83
C LEU A 746 -29.27 -7.64 7.27
N TYR A 747 -28.34 -8.04 6.39
CA TYR A 747 -27.27 -8.97 6.73
C TYR A 747 -26.41 -8.45 7.89
N ASN A 748 -25.96 -7.20 7.79
CA ASN A 748 -25.08 -6.60 8.80
C ASN A 748 -25.76 -6.48 10.18
N VAL A 749 -27.01 -6.01 10.22
CA VAL A 749 -27.79 -5.94 11.48
C VAL A 749 -28.04 -7.34 12.02
N SER A 750 -28.44 -8.29 11.17
CA SER A 750 -28.66 -9.69 11.57
C SER A 750 -27.40 -10.29 12.21
N ARG A 751 -26.23 -10.15 11.57
CA ARG A 751 -24.94 -10.66 12.09
C ARG A 751 -24.55 -9.99 13.41
N ALA A 752 -24.70 -8.67 13.54
CA ALA A 752 -24.40 -7.97 14.78
C ALA A 752 -25.33 -8.38 15.93
N GLN A 753 -26.63 -8.52 15.67
CA GLN A 753 -27.59 -9.02 16.65
C GLN A 753 -27.32 -10.46 17.07
N TRP A 754 -26.92 -11.33 16.12
CA TRP A 754 -26.53 -12.69 16.41
C TRP A 754 -25.32 -12.75 17.35
N GLN A 755 -24.24 -12.03 17.04
CA GLN A 755 -23.02 -12.02 17.84
C GLN A 755 -23.26 -11.53 19.26
N LEU A 756 -24.04 -10.44 19.42
CA LEU A 756 -24.44 -9.94 20.73
C LEU A 756 -25.38 -10.91 21.46
N GLY A 757 -26.33 -11.51 20.74
CA GLY A 757 -27.28 -12.47 21.25
C GLY A 757 -26.61 -13.72 21.79
N VAL A 758 -25.67 -14.31 21.04
CA VAL A 758 -24.88 -15.47 21.47
C VAL A 758 -24.02 -15.11 22.69
N LYS A 759 -23.28 -13.99 22.65
CA LYS A 759 -22.41 -13.55 23.74
C LYS A 759 -23.18 -13.27 25.04
N ALA A 760 -24.36 -12.64 24.93
CA ALA A 760 -25.22 -12.31 26.07
C ALA A 760 -26.22 -13.43 26.44
N LYS A 761 -26.25 -14.54 25.69
CA LYS A 761 -27.28 -15.59 25.77
C LYS A 761 -28.71 -15.01 25.71
N ASN A 762 -28.92 -14.01 24.85
CA ASN A 762 -30.18 -13.31 24.68
C ASN A 762 -30.98 -13.88 23.50
N SER A 763 -31.95 -14.75 23.80
CA SER A 763 -32.85 -15.37 22.83
C SER A 763 -33.63 -14.37 21.97
N ALA A 764 -34.02 -13.21 22.52
CA ALA A 764 -34.77 -12.22 21.74
C ALA A 764 -33.93 -11.63 20.59
N MET A 765 -32.65 -11.36 20.84
CA MET A 765 -31.72 -10.89 19.82
C MET A 765 -31.41 -11.97 18.78
N ILE A 766 -31.27 -13.23 19.22
CA ILE A 766 -31.07 -14.37 18.31
C ILE A 766 -32.27 -14.54 17.39
N ARG A 767 -33.50 -14.50 17.91
CA ARG A 767 -34.73 -14.56 17.10
C ARG A 767 -34.82 -13.41 16.10
N ARG A 768 -34.52 -12.19 16.55
CA ARG A 768 -34.50 -11.02 15.68
C ARG A 768 -33.46 -11.13 14.55
N ALA A 769 -32.29 -11.70 14.82
CA ALA A 769 -31.28 -11.96 13.79
C ALA A 769 -31.80 -12.94 12.72
N VAL A 770 -32.47 -14.02 13.14
CA VAL A 770 -33.08 -15.01 12.24
C VAL A 770 -34.19 -14.36 11.39
N ASP A 771 -35.05 -13.53 11.99
CA ASP A 771 -36.12 -12.82 11.28
C ASP A 771 -35.56 -11.88 10.20
N LEU A 772 -34.52 -11.10 10.53
CA LEU A 772 -33.87 -10.19 9.58
C LEU A 772 -33.17 -10.96 8.44
N SER A 773 -32.60 -12.12 8.72
CA SER A 773 -32.03 -12.98 7.70
C SER A 773 -33.10 -13.58 6.79
N ALA A 774 -34.28 -13.93 7.32
CA ALA A 774 -35.41 -14.38 6.53
C ALA A 774 -35.97 -13.26 5.64
N GLU A 775 -36.01 -12.02 6.13
CA GLU A 775 -36.38 -10.84 5.35
C GLU A 775 -35.39 -10.61 4.19
N ARG A 776 -34.08 -10.69 4.46
CA ARG A 776 -33.04 -10.62 3.41
C ARG A 776 -33.24 -11.71 2.35
N LEU A 777 -33.51 -12.95 2.77
CA LEU A 777 -33.71 -14.07 1.86
C LEU A 777 -34.89 -13.81 0.91
N LYS A 778 -36.03 -13.33 1.44
CA LYS A 778 -37.20 -12.97 0.60
C LYS A 778 -36.88 -11.89 -0.44
N ILE A 779 -36.09 -10.88 -0.06
CA ILE A 779 -35.66 -9.84 -1.00
C ILE A 779 -34.76 -10.45 -2.07
N ALA A 780 -33.76 -11.25 -1.69
CA ALA A 780 -32.86 -11.89 -2.65
C ALA A 780 -33.60 -12.85 -3.59
N GLU A 781 -34.59 -13.59 -3.08
CA GLU A 781 -35.47 -14.47 -3.87
C GLU A 781 -36.27 -13.66 -4.90
N SER A 782 -36.88 -12.55 -4.47
CA SER A 782 -37.63 -11.66 -5.36
C SER A 782 -36.73 -11.10 -6.47
N LEU A 783 -35.54 -10.60 -6.11
CA LEU A 783 -34.59 -10.03 -7.07
C LEU A 783 -34.09 -11.07 -8.06
N ARG A 784 -33.73 -12.27 -7.59
CA ARG A 784 -33.38 -13.39 -8.45
C ARG A 784 -34.55 -13.79 -9.35
N GLY A 785 -35.78 -13.75 -8.86
CA GLY A 785 -36.99 -14.03 -9.65
C GLY A 785 -37.19 -13.06 -10.81
N GLU A 786 -36.79 -11.79 -10.65
CA GLU A 786 -36.83 -10.79 -11.73
C GLU A 786 -35.84 -11.09 -12.86
N ASP A 787 -34.63 -11.57 -12.50
CA ASP A 787 -33.60 -11.95 -13.47
C ASP A 787 -32.83 -13.19 -12.99
N PRO A 788 -33.37 -14.41 -13.23
CA PRO A 788 -32.79 -15.66 -12.74
C PRO A 788 -31.43 -16.01 -13.34
N SER A 789 -30.99 -15.24 -14.33
CA SER A 789 -29.77 -15.41 -15.08
C SER A 789 -28.64 -14.48 -14.65
N ASP A 790 -28.95 -13.38 -13.96
CA ASP A 790 -27.95 -12.46 -13.45
C ASP A 790 -27.07 -13.18 -12.42
N TYR A 791 -25.79 -13.30 -12.75
CA TYR A 791 -24.80 -13.98 -11.91
C TYR A 791 -24.77 -13.39 -10.49
N TYR A 792 -24.78 -12.06 -10.36
CA TYR A 792 -24.71 -11.40 -9.05
C TYR A 792 -25.97 -11.63 -8.23
N LEU A 793 -27.14 -11.73 -8.86
CA LEU A 793 -28.39 -12.02 -8.15
C LEU A 793 -28.48 -13.49 -7.72
N LYS A 794 -27.95 -14.42 -8.54
CA LYS A 794 -27.79 -15.82 -8.13
C LYS A 794 -26.86 -15.92 -6.92
N GLU A 795 -25.75 -15.21 -6.95
CA GLU A 795 -24.76 -15.19 -5.87
C GLU A 795 -25.33 -14.57 -4.59
N ASP A 796 -25.99 -13.41 -4.68
CA ASP A 796 -26.63 -12.77 -3.54
C ASP A 796 -27.74 -13.64 -2.93
N TYR A 797 -28.50 -14.36 -3.77
CA TYR A 797 -29.49 -15.33 -3.33
C TYR A 797 -28.87 -16.54 -2.63
N ALA A 798 -27.84 -17.16 -3.21
CA ALA A 798 -27.12 -18.27 -2.60
C ALA A 798 -26.50 -17.85 -1.26
N ASN A 799 -25.91 -16.65 -1.19
CA ASN A 799 -25.36 -16.08 0.05
C ASN A 799 -26.45 -15.79 1.10
N ALA A 800 -27.66 -15.44 0.70
CA ALA A 800 -28.79 -15.26 1.61
C ALA A 800 -29.33 -16.60 2.12
N LEU A 801 -29.43 -17.62 1.27
CA LEU A 801 -29.78 -18.99 1.64
C LEU A 801 -28.79 -19.56 2.65
N TYR A 802 -27.49 -19.49 2.32
CA TYR A 802 -26.40 -19.93 3.18
C TYR A 802 -26.42 -19.23 4.54
N GLY A 803 -26.47 -17.89 4.53
CA GLY A 803 -26.48 -17.11 5.76
C GLY A 803 -27.69 -17.42 6.66
N HIS A 804 -28.87 -17.65 6.06
CA HIS A 804 -30.05 -18.02 6.85
C HIS A 804 -29.96 -19.45 7.39
N ALA A 805 -29.47 -20.40 6.57
CA ALA A 805 -29.26 -21.78 6.97
C ALA A 805 -28.27 -21.89 8.14
N ASP A 806 -27.18 -21.12 8.11
CA ASP A 806 -26.18 -21.08 9.19
C ASP A 806 -26.81 -20.68 10.54
N LEU A 807 -27.65 -19.64 10.55
CA LEU A 807 -28.34 -19.21 11.76
C LEU A 807 -29.33 -20.26 12.29
N LEU A 808 -30.09 -20.92 11.41
CA LEU A 808 -31.03 -21.99 11.81
C LEU A 808 -30.29 -23.22 12.35
N LEU A 809 -29.12 -23.53 11.80
CA LEU A 809 -28.31 -24.68 12.18
C LEU A 809 -27.62 -24.46 13.54
N ASN A 810 -26.98 -23.30 13.70
CA ASN A 810 -26.06 -22.99 14.78
C ASN A 810 -26.70 -22.23 15.95
N THR A 811 -28.02 -22.01 15.94
CA THR A 811 -28.72 -21.35 17.04
C THR A 811 -28.79 -22.19 18.31
N THR A 812 -28.67 -21.52 19.45
CA THR A 812 -28.90 -22.08 20.78
C THR A 812 -30.34 -21.98 21.25
N ASP A 813 -31.18 -21.16 20.57
CA ASP A 813 -32.61 -21.01 20.91
C ASP A 813 -33.43 -22.12 20.23
N PRO A 814 -34.04 -23.05 21.01
CA PRO A 814 -34.83 -24.14 20.44
C PRO A 814 -36.03 -23.69 19.62
N ALA A 815 -36.57 -22.49 19.86
CA ALA A 815 -37.77 -22.00 19.17
C ALA A 815 -37.54 -21.67 17.69
N VAL A 816 -36.30 -21.38 17.31
CA VAL A 816 -35.91 -21.05 15.92
C VAL A 816 -34.95 -22.08 15.32
N LYS A 817 -34.60 -23.11 16.08
CA LYS A 817 -33.70 -24.17 15.61
C LYS A 817 -34.44 -25.10 14.67
N ASP A 818 -33.99 -25.19 13.42
CA ASP A 818 -34.65 -25.99 12.38
C ASP A 818 -33.62 -26.63 11.44
N TRP A 819 -33.15 -27.83 11.79
CA TRP A 819 -32.17 -28.56 10.99
C TRP A 819 -32.71 -29.03 9.62
N PRO A 820 -33.94 -29.57 9.51
CA PRO A 820 -34.51 -29.90 8.21
C PRO A 820 -34.56 -28.69 7.28
N ARG A 821 -35.04 -27.54 7.76
CA ARG A 821 -35.09 -26.33 6.94
C ARG A 821 -33.70 -25.81 6.57
N ALA A 822 -32.76 -25.81 7.52
CA ALA A 822 -31.37 -25.44 7.24
C ALA A 822 -30.75 -26.33 6.15
N LEU A 823 -31.00 -27.64 6.19
CA LEU A 823 -30.53 -28.59 5.19
C LEU A 823 -31.12 -28.30 3.81
N GLU A 824 -32.42 -28.03 3.71
CA GLU A 824 -33.07 -27.68 2.43
C GLU A 824 -32.45 -26.42 1.82
N LEU A 825 -32.28 -25.37 2.63
CA LEU A 825 -31.74 -24.08 2.19
C LEU A 825 -30.29 -24.20 1.72
N VAL A 826 -29.43 -24.93 2.44
CA VAL A 826 -28.03 -25.09 2.04
C VAL A 826 -27.89 -26.00 0.82
N GLN A 827 -28.76 -27.01 0.65
CA GLN A 827 -28.81 -27.80 -0.58
C GLN A 827 -29.22 -26.97 -1.79
N GLU A 828 -30.11 -26.00 -1.61
CA GLU A 828 -30.47 -25.04 -2.65
C GLU A 828 -29.30 -24.08 -2.95
N ALA A 829 -28.62 -23.56 -1.92
CA ALA A 829 -27.47 -22.68 -2.08
C ALA A 829 -26.34 -23.34 -2.90
N VAL A 830 -26.06 -24.63 -2.65
CA VAL A 830 -25.04 -25.41 -3.37
C VAL A 830 -25.42 -25.65 -4.85
N LYS A 831 -26.71 -25.73 -5.17
CA LYS A 831 -27.16 -25.89 -6.58
C LYS A 831 -26.98 -24.61 -7.38
N ASP A 832 -27.14 -23.46 -6.73
CA ASP A 832 -27.12 -22.15 -7.37
C ASP A 832 -25.75 -21.47 -7.39
N THR A 833 -24.77 -21.99 -6.64
CA THR A 833 -23.38 -21.55 -6.73
C THR A 833 -22.68 -22.23 -7.89
N ASP A 834 -22.15 -21.45 -8.84
CA ASP A 834 -21.29 -21.95 -9.92
C ASP A 834 -19.98 -22.47 -9.31
N ARG A 835 -19.97 -23.77 -8.97
CA ARG A 835 -18.86 -24.58 -8.43
C ARG A 835 -17.51 -23.87 -8.33
N ARG A 836 -17.22 -23.30 -7.15
CA ARG A 836 -15.88 -22.93 -6.65
C ARG A 836 -15.83 -22.47 -5.19
N ASP A 837 -16.96 -22.27 -4.51
CA ASP A 837 -16.96 -21.84 -3.10
C ASP A 837 -17.05 -23.05 -2.12
N PRO A 838 -16.04 -23.25 -1.24
CA PRO A 838 -16.08 -24.29 -0.22
C PRO A 838 -17.07 -24.02 0.94
N GLN A 839 -17.57 -22.79 1.13
CA GLN A 839 -18.41 -22.41 2.27
C GLN A 839 -19.77 -23.12 2.31
N PRO A 840 -20.61 -23.11 1.25
CA PRO A 840 -21.90 -23.78 1.28
C PRO A 840 -21.77 -25.29 1.44
N LEU A 841 -20.72 -25.89 0.86
CA LEU A 841 -20.43 -27.32 1.00
C LEU A 841 -20.01 -27.70 2.42
N ALA A 842 -19.23 -26.85 3.09
CA ALA A 842 -18.86 -27.06 4.49
C ALA A 842 -20.08 -27.00 5.42
N LEU A 843 -21.00 -26.05 5.19
CA LEU A 843 -22.25 -25.97 5.95
C LEU A 843 -23.21 -27.12 5.62
N LEU A 844 -23.26 -27.57 4.36
CA LEU A 844 -24.02 -28.75 3.95
C LEU A 844 -23.53 -30.01 4.69
N ALA A 845 -22.21 -30.19 4.82
CA ALA A 845 -21.64 -31.29 5.59
C ALA A 845 -22.10 -31.26 7.06
N GLN A 846 -22.09 -30.09 7.70
CA GLN A 846 -22.58 -29.92 9.07
C GLN A 846 -24.09 -30.26 9.17
N ALA A 847 -24.92 -29.73 8.27
CA ALA A 847 -26.36 -29.97 8.26
C ALA A 847 -26.72 -31.46 8.06
N LEU A 848 -26.07 -32.13 7.10
CA LEU A 848 -26.24 -33.56 6.85
C LEU A 848 -25.88 -34.40 8.08
N ARG A 849 -24.85 -33.99 8.83
CA ARG A 849 -24.46 -34.66 10.06
C ARG A 849 -25.49 -34.52 11.16
N PHE A 850 -26.04 -33.32 11.39
CA PHE A 850 -27.15 -33.15 12.36
C PHE A 850 -28.39 -33.98 11.97
N MET A 851 -28.58 -34.19 10.67
CA MET A 851 -29.62 -35.06 10.10
C MET A 851 -29.24 -36.55 10.07
N LYS A 852 -28.12 -36.94 10.72
CA LYS A 852 -27.62 -38.32 10.82
C LYS A 852 -27.36 -39.00 9.46
N ARG A 853 -26.84 -38.24 8.49
CA ARG A 853 -26.43 -38.70 7.14
C ARG A 853 -24.90 -38.59 6.96
N PRO A 854 -24.09 -39.36 7.70
CA PRO A 854 -22.63 -39.17 7.78
C PRO A 854 -21.89 -39.43 6.46
N ALA A 855 -22.34 -40.40 5.66
CA ALA A 855 -21.71 -40.70 4.36
C ALA A 855 -21.81 -39.52 3.39
N GLU A 856 -22.98 -38.88 3.32
CA GLU A 856 -23.20 -37.70 2.48
C GLU A 856 -22.49 -36.47 3.06
N ALA A 857 -22.46 -36.33 4.39
CA ALA A 857 -21.70 -35.28 5.05
C ALA A 857 -20.21 -35.36 4.72
N ARG A 858 -19.64 -36.57 4.72
CA ARG A 858 -18.26 -36.82 4.33
C ARG A 858 -18.00 -36.48 2.86
N GLN A 859 -18.89 -36.87 1.96
CA GLN A 859 -18.76 -36.52 0.54
C GLN A 859 -18.74 -35.00 0.34
N ALA A 860 -19.67 -34.26 0.98
CA ALA A 860 -19.69 -32.81 0.93
C ALA A 860 -18.42 -32.17 1.54
N ALA A 861 -17.90 -32.74 2.63
CA ALA A 861 -16.67 -32.26 3.27
C ALA A 861 -15.42 -32.53 2.42
N GLU A 862 -15.33 -33.69 1.74
CA GLU A 862 -14.25 -34.02 0.81
C GLU A 862 -14.28 -33.11 -0.42
N GLU A 863 -15.46 -32.83 -0.96
CA GLU A 863 -15.65 -31.87 -2.06
C GLU A 863 -15.23 -30.47 -1.64
N ALA A 864 -15.70 -29.97 -0.49
CA ALA A 864 -15.28 -28.67 0.05
C ALA A 864 -13.76 -28.59 0.27
N GLN A 865 -13.15 -29.66 0.80
CA GLN A 865 -11.72 -29.73 1.04
C GLN A 865 -10.89 -29.69 -0.25
N SER A 866 -11.42 -30.23 -1.33
CA SER A 866 -10.78 -30.23 -2.65
C SER A 866 -10.78 -28.85 -3.33
N LEU A 867 -11.74 -28.00 -2.97
CA LEU A 867 -11.85 -26.63 -3.49
C LEU A 867 -10.99 -25.62 -2.71
N LEU A 868 -10.53 -25.96 -1.50
CA LEU A 868 -9.70 -25.08 -0.69
C LEU A 868 -8.30 -24.87 -1.32
N PRO A 869 -7.79 -23.63 -1.39
CA PRO A 869 -6.45 -23.35 -1.89
C PRO A 869 -5.35 -23.95 -0.99
N PRO A 870 -4.09 -24.00 -1.46
CA PRO A 870 -2.96 -24.47 -0.66
C PRO A 870 -2.87 -23.72 0.69
N PRO A 871 -2.45 -24.37 1.79
CA PRO A 871 -2.48 -23.78 3.14
C PRO A 871 -1.83 -22.39 3.25
N GLU A 872 -0.78 -22.15 2.47
CA GLU A 872 -0.02 -20.89 2.43
C GLU A 872 -0.81 -19.72 1.83
N LYS A 873 -1.83 -20.01 1.01
CA LYS A 873 -2.65 -19.01 0.31
C LYS A 873 -4.05 -18.84 0.94
N ARG A 874 -4.40 -19.63 1.95
CA ARG A 874 -5.73 -19.57 2.59
C ARG A 874 -5.91 -18.26 3.36
N THR A 875 -7.06 -17.64 3.15
CA THR A 875 -7.60 -16.56 3.97
C THR A 875 -7.89 -17.04 5.40
N SER A 876 -8.21 -16.11 6.31
CA SER A 876 -8.59 -16.45 7.69
C SER A 876 -9.82 -17.36 7.75
N ASP A 877 -10.83 -17.07 6.92
CA ASP A 877 -12.08 -17.83 6.88
C ASP A 877 -11.85 -19.23 6.28
N GLU A 878 -11.07 -19.34 5.21
CA GLU A 878 -10.69 -20.64 4.63
C GLU A 878 -9.83 -21.50 5.56
N LYS A 879 -9.00 -20.88 6.41
CA LYS A 879 -8.28 -21.61 7.47
C LYS A 879 -9.25 -22.18 8.49
N GLN A 880 -10.26 -21.42 8.90
CA GLN A 880 -11.28 -21.89 9.83
C GLN A 880 -12.13 -23.01 9.21
N ILE A 881 -12.59 -22.83 7.97
CA ILE A 881 -13.31 -23.87 7.21
C ILE A 881 -12.45 -25.13 7.10
N ALA A 882 -11.16 -25.01 6.79
CA ALA A 882 -10.26 -26.15 6.72
C ALA A 882 -10.11 -26.87 8.08
N ILE A 883 -10.12 -26.14 9.20
CA ILE A 883 -10.09 -26.73 10.54
C ILE A 883 -11.38 -27.52 10.78
N ASP A 884 -12.52 -26.92 10.48
CA ASP A 884 -13.84 -27.53 10.69
C ASP A 884 -14.02 -28.78 9.80
N LEU A 885 -13.63 -28.70 8.53
CA LEU A 885 -13.62 -29.84 7.60
C LEU A 885 -12.66 -30.96 8.05
N ASN A 886 -11.46 -30.62 8.51
CA ASN A 886 -10.53 -31.62 9.04
C ASN A 886 -11.10 -32.32 10.28
N TRP A 887 -11.83 -31.60 11.13
CA TRP A 887 -12.52 -32.19 12.27
C TRP A 887 -13.65 -33.14 11.83
N GLU A 888 -14.46 -32.75 10.84
CA GLU A 888 -15.50 -33.60 10.24
C GLU A 888 -14.91 -34.89 9.65
N LEU A 889 -13.83 -34.79 8.85
CA LEU A 889 -13.20 -35.93 8.19
C LEU A 889 -12.47 -36.89 9.15
N ARG A 890 -12.03 -36.42 10.33
CA ARG A 890 -11.33 -37.24 11.34
C ARG A 890 -12.26 -38.09 12.18
N LYS A 891 -13.50 -37.66 12.40
CA LYS A 891 -14.44 -38.34 13.31
C LYS A 891 -14.84 -39.73 12.82
N ASP A 892 -15.00 -39.91 11.51
CA ASP A 892 -15.39 -41.21 10.95
C ASP A 892 -14.24 -42.23 10.87
N ARG A 893 -12.97 -41.79 10.77
CA ARG A 893 -11.82 -42.71 10.90
C ARG A 893 -11.77 -43.39 12.28
N SER A 894 -12.24 -42.72 13.32
CA SER A 894 -12.33 -43.30 14.66
C SER A 894 -13.48 -44.31 14.80
N ALA A 895 -14.58 -44.12 14.06
CA ALA A 895 -15.70 -45.05 14.00
C ALA A 895 -15.40 -46.29 13.13
N GLU A 896 -14.69 -46.12 12.01
CA GLU A 896 -14.19 -47.21 11.17
C GLU A 896 -13.12 -48.06 11.88
N ALA A 897 -12.21 -47.43 12.64
CA ALA A 897 -11.21 -48.14 13.46
C ALA A 897 -11.87 -48.92 14.62
N ALA A 898 -12.98 -48.42 15.17
CA ALA A 898 -13.77 -49.14 16.17
C ALA A 898 -14.57 -50.31 15.54
N ALA A 899 -15.06 -50.16 14.32
CA ALA A 899 -15.77 -51.21 13.58
C ALA A 899 -14.83 -52.32 13.07
N SER A 900 -13.57 -52.00 12.73
CA SER A 900 -12.55 -52.99 12.34
C SER A 900 -11.97 -53.80 13.51
N ASN A 901 -12.20 -53.36 14.75
CA ASN A 901 -11.72 -54.02 15.98
C ASN A 901 -12.79 -54.88 16.70
N SER A 902 -13.93 -55.16 16.07
CA SER A 902 -14.85 -56.20 16.58
C SER A 902 -14.21 -57.59 16.40
N PRO A 903 -14.09 -58.41 17.47
CA PRO A 903 -13.43 -59.71 17.38
C PRO A 903 -14.24 -60.66 16.50
N ARG A 904 -13.62 -61.17 15.43
CA ARG A 904 -14.14 -62.31 14.67
C ARG A 904 -14.26 -63.50 15.62
N HIS A 905 -15.48 -64.02 15.80
CA HIS A 905 -15.72 -65.30 16.46
C HIS A 905 -14.92 -66.42 15.75
N PRO A 906 -14.20 -67.28 16.49
CA PRO A 906 -13.56 -68.45 15.89
C PRO A 906 -14.61 -69.51 15.58
N THR A 907 -14.77 -69.86 14.32
CA THR A 907 -15.45 -71.08 13.91
C THR A 907 -14.62 -72.28 14.35
N ALA A 908 -15.13 -73.03 15.32
CA ALA A 908 -14.63 -74.34 15.69
C ALA A 908 -14.83 -75.31 14.52
N ASN A 909 -13.72 -75.78 13.95
CA ASN A 909 -13.68 -76.93 13.07
C ASN A 909 -13.27 -78.14 13.92
N THR A 910 -14.22 -79.01 14.22
CA THR A 910 -13.99 -80.36 14.73
C THR A 910 -13.61 -81.28 13.57
N THR A 911 -12.42 -81.89 13.60
CA THR A 911 -12.20 -83.33 13.39
C THR A 911 -10.72 -83.71 13.57
N HIS A 912 -10.53 -84.75 14.40
CA HIS A 912 -9.33 -85.48 14.82
C HIS A 912 -8.41 -84.86 15.87
#